data_AF-F9XCL5-F1
#
_entry.id   AF-F9XCL5-F1
#
_cell.length_a   1.000
_cell.length_b   1.000
_cell.length_c   1.000
_cell.angle_alpha   90.00
_cell.angle_beta   90.00
_cell.angle_gamma   90.00
#
_symmetry.space_group_name_H-M   'P 1'
#
loop_
_entity.id
_entity.type
_entity.pdbx_description
1 polymer ?
#
loop_
_entity_poly.entity_id
_entity_poly.type
_entity_poly.pdbx_seq_one_letter_code
_entity_poly.pdbx_strand_id
1 'polypeptide(L)'
;MLWRAYKAINVTAPDVVRLISHVVLSIQTSKGQNILVDTAHANSKFVHIVAFGTSGKLSSKLLDDRHVTAIVTETAGAGILTAADLPHTLEYAGVQVPSGVVVVRAGRKRNVESHAPEFIEIETDGELEQNHVLHLLGTAKDGIRSNPHNVAELLKNFVDGASTAHSKFHTEKAEGNPAVLHAEGAAGFESAKHAVERDLKNVMKKLKVKEGEEVVYSAHFSDVNGLSRLENYIIAGEIAQFLDSQDIQYTLSHSTILNHTEAARGFCISICPISSQFLAASPKPKKHAPIGASASNAAPLTKSYSSSDSRITFSDAQVRARIEAGCNAVINAEPIITEYDTIVGDGDCGYTLRDGAKQVLSFVSSRDLTKLSEIVAELVAELEVNMGGTSGALYCIFLTALAASLASESSVPAALQGALEQLCKYTNARVGDRTMMDALIPFVETLAGNGGDAKPALEKAREGVEGTKKMEAKLGRSTYLDESATRGVPDPASGKQLVRQKQWHLRDFRRQHPQTEEVGDHVLRCDVGRGTLSVRFANAPQEMHSKMPSTYKKDKPWDTDDIDKWKEEAFTPEQNAGGTFSEESSFSTLFPKYREAYLKASWPMITRQLEKYGIACTLDLVEGSMTVKTTRKTYDPASILNARDLIKLLARSVPAPQAVKILEDGMACDVIKIRGMVRNKERFVKRRQRILGPNGSTLKALELLTQTYILVQGNTVSVMGGYKSLKEVRRVVEDCMDNIHPIYHVKELMIKRELAKDPELKNENWDRFLPHFKKRNLSKRRVPRNVSDKSKKVYTPFPPPQEKSKVDLQIESGEYFLNNAAKERVAKERREDAMKEKMEERKRKREEAFEAPKEEAEVKKKKKRKSEDGEKKSKKRKSSEDVEMAA
;
A
#
# COMPACT_ATOMS: atom_id res chain seq x y z
N MET A 1 13.95 -10.26 -22.55
CA MET A 1 14.47 -9.37 -23.61
C MET A 1 15.48 -8.36 -23.05
N LEU A 2 15.11 -7.52 -22.07
CA LEU A 2 15.98 -6.55 -21.37
C LEU A 2 17.37 -7.06 -20.93
N TRP A 3 17.44 -8.26 -20.33
CA TRP A 3 18.72 -8.86 -19.89
C TRP A 3 19.60 -9.40 -21.03
N ARG A 4 19.02 -9.66 -22.21
CA ARG A 4 19.73 -10.26 -23.36
C ARG A 4 20.41 -9.19 -24.22
N ALA A 5 19.80 -8.02 -24.40
CA ALA A 5 20.41 -6.87 -25.08
C ALA A 5 21.65 -6.35 -24.33
N TYR A 6 21.61 -6.31 -22.99
CA TYR A 6 22.75 -5.88 -22.17
C TYR A 6 23.95 -6.84 -22.28
N LYS A 7 23.70 -8.13 -22.52
CA LYS A 7 24.75 -9.15 -22.69
C LYS A 7 25.36 -9.10 -24.10
N ALA A 8 24.59 -8.74 -25.13
CA ALA A 8 25.09 -8.54 -26.49
C ALA A 8 26.01 -7.31 -26.61
N ILE A 9 25.76 -6.27 -25.82
CA ILE A 9 26.58 -5.04 -25.81
C ILE A 9 27.98 -5.27 -25.17
N ASN A 10 28.12 -6.26 -24.27
CA ASN A 10 29.32 -6.44 -23.44
C ASN A 10 30.08 -7.78 -23.67
N VAL A 11 29.72 -8.58 -24.67
CA VAL A 11 30.34 -9.89 -24.91
C VAL A 11 30.99 -9.92 -26.30
N THR A 12 32.29 -10.21 -26.34
CA THR A 12 33.16 -10.37 -27.52
C THR A 12 32.93 -11.67 -28.30
N ALA A 13 31.88 -12.45 -27.98
CA ALA A 13 31.65 -13.78 -28.54
C ALA A 13 30.51 -13.77 -29.59
N PRO A 14 30.76 -14.17 -30.86
CA PRO A 14 29.78 -14.21 -31.95
C PRO A 14 28.51 -15.02 -31.64
N ASP A 15 28.61 -16.02 -30.76
CA ASP A 15 27.56 -17.02 -30.56
C ASP A 15 26.41 -16.57 -29.64
N VAL A 16 26.57 -15.50 -28.86
CA VAL A 16 25.52 -15.02 -27.94
C VAL A 16 24.45 -14.17 -28.65
N VAL A 17 24.78 -13.59 -29.80
CA VAL A 17 23.91 -12.67 -30.56
C VAL A 17 22.77 -13.41 -31.27
N ARG A 18 22.95 -14.69 -31.63
CA ARG A 18 21.93 -15.53 -32.31
C ARG A 18 20.67 -15.83 -31.49
N LEU A 19 20.63 -15.49 -30.19
CA LEU A 19 19.49 -15.71 -29.29
C LEU A 19 18.52 -14.52 -29.20
N ILE A 20 18.75 -13.44 -29.95
CA ILE A 20 17.96 -12.19 -29.96
C ILE A 20 17.31 -12.02 -31.35
N SER A 21 16.39 -12.91 -31.70
CA SER A 21 15.75 -12.98 -33.03
C SER A 21 16.75 -13.22 -34.18
N HIS A 22 16.29 -13.74 -35.31
CA HIS A 22 17.14 -13.97 -36.48
C HIS A 22 17.57 -12.69 -37.22
N VAL A 23 17.33 -11.51 -36.63
CA VAL A 23 17.27 -10.23 -37.34
C VAL A 23 18.38 -9.25 -36.91
N VAL A 24 18.99 -9.38 -35.72
CA VAL A 24 20.03 -8.42 -35.27
C VAL A 24 21.43 -8.99 -35.49
N LEU A 25 22.27 -8.26 -36.23
CA LEU A 25 23.66 -8.61 -36.55
C LEU A 25 24.62 -7.72 -35.74
N SER A 26 25.67 -8.32 -35.16
CA SER A 26 26.72 -7.59 -34.45
C SER A 26 27.99 -7.57 -35.30
N ILE A 27 28.53 -6.40 -35.59
CA ILE A 27 29.74 -6.20 -36.40
C ILE A 27 30.72 -5.31 -35.63
N GLN A 28 32.01 -5.59 -35.74
CA GLN A 28 33.07 -4.75 -35.21
C GLN A 28 33.62 -3.84 -36.31
N THR A 29 33.73 -2.55 -36.03
CA THR A 29 34.27 -1.55 -36.96
C THR A 29 35.79 -1.64 -37.06
N SER A 30 36.36 -1.04 -38.12
CA SER A 30 37.81 -0.90 -38.31
C SER A 30 38.52 -0.19 -37.14
N LYS A 31 37.80 0.61 -36.36
CA LYS A 31 38.29 1.34 -35.17
C LYS A 31 37.98 0.62 -33.84
N GLY A 32 37.45 -0.62 -33.89
CA GLY A 32 37.24 -1.47 -32.71
C GLY A 32 35.94 -1.26 -31.95
N GLN A 33 35.03 -0.41 -32.43
CA GLN A 33 33.69 -0.20 -31.85
C GLN A 33 32.71 -1.30 -32.31
N ASN A 34 31.75 -1.65 -31.46
CA ASN A 34 30.69 -2.61 -31.80
C ASN A 34 29.45 -1.90 -32.35
N ILE A 35 28.93 -2.41 -33.47
CA ILE A 35 27.69 -1.98 -34.11
C ILE A 35 26.68 -3.12 -34.05
N LEU A 36 25.49 -2.82 -33.57
CA LEU A 36 24.33 -3.70 -33.63
C LEU A 36 23.42 -3.19 -34.75
N VAL A 37 23.23 -3.98 -35.81
CA VAL A 37 22.42 -3.66 -36.98
C VAL A 37 21.16 -4.51 -36.98
N ASP A 38 19.99 -3.89 -37.10
CA ASP A 38 18.73 -4.59 -37.31
C ASP A 38 18.50 -4.82 -38.81
N THR A 39 18.68 -6.07 -39.25
CA THR A 39 18.55 -6.47 -40.65
C THR A 39 17.10 -6.45 -41.16
N ALA A 40 16.06 -6.33 -40.31
CA ALA A 40 14.68 -6.15 -40.79
C ALA A 40 14.50 -4.79 -41.47
N HIS A 41 15.35 -3.82 -41.14
CA HIS A 41 15.33 -2.48 -41.73
C HIS A 41 16.31 -2.33 -42.90
N ALA A 42 16.99 -3.40 -43.31
CA ALA A 42 18.03 -3.36 -44.35
C ALA A 42 17.53 -2.88 -45.74
N ASN A 43 16.26 -3.13 -46.05
CA ASN A 43 15.61 -2.73 -47.32
C ASN A 43 14.59 -1.59 -47.13
N SER A 44 14.79 -0.75 -46.11
CA SER A 44 13.90 0.39 -45.85
C SER A 44 13.97 1.43 -46.98
N LYS A 45 12.82 1.93 -47.40
CA LYS A 45 12.68 3.08 -48.33
C LYS A 45 12.96 4.43 -47.69
N PHE A 46 13.25 4.45 -46.39
CA PHE A 46 13.53 5.64 -45.60
C PHE A 46 15.01 5.73 -45.25
N VAL A 47 15.51 6.95 -45.02
CA VAL A 47 16.86 7.25 -44.54
C VAL A 47 17.15 6.42 -43.29
N HIS A 48 18.30 5.74 -43.27
CA HIS A 48 18.70 4.87 -42.17
C HIS A 48 19.16 5.69 -40.96
N ILE A 49 18.64 5.35 -39.77
CA ILE A 49 18.96 6.05 -38.53
C ILE A 49 19.96 5.22 -37.73
N VAL A 50 21.11 5.83 -37.42
CA VAL A 50 22.18 5.23 -36.62
C VAL A 50 22.37 6.03 -35.33
N ALA A 51 22.13 5.39 -34.19
CA ALA A 51 22.26 6.03 -32.88
C ALA A 51 23.62 5.71 -32.22
N PHE A 52 24.35 6.72 -31.77
CA PHE A 52 25.61 6.57 -31.04
C PHE A 52 25.41 6.76 -29.55
N GLY A 53 25.96 5.89 -28.71
CA GLY A 53 25.97 6.16 -27.28
C GLY A 53 26.96 5.32 -26.50
N THR A 54 27.22 5.73 -25.26
CA THR A 54 28.10 4.99 -24.36
C THR A 54 27.39 3.74 -23.81
N SER A 55 28.15 2.65 -23.65
CA SER A 55 27.64 1.43 -23.00
C SER A 55 27.05 1.75 -21.61
N GLY A 56 25.79 1.35 -21.39
CA GLY A 56 25.05 1.57 -20.14
C GLY A 56 24.12 2.79 -20.09
N LYS A 57 24.29 3.76 -21.01
CA LYS A 57 23.43 4.96 -21.11
C LYS A 57 22.31 4.84 -22.16
N LEU A 58 22.53 3.98 -23.15
CA LEU A 58 21.52 3.70 -24.17
C LEU A 58 20.32 2.94 -23.59
N SER A 59 19.11 3.37 -23.97
CA SER A 59 17.89 2.66 -23.62
C SER A 59 17.89 1.26 -24.22
N SER A 60 17.59 0.27 -23.40
CA SER A 60 17.40 -1.12 -23.84
C SER A 60 16.29 -1.32 -24.88
N LYS A 61 15.42 -0.32 -25.08
CA LYS A 61 14.31 -0.34 -26.05
C LYS A 61 14.66 0.32 -27.38
N LEU A 62 15.87 0.83 -27.55
CA LEU A 62 16.22 1.60 -28.75
C LEU A 62 16.20 0.73 -30.02
N LEU A 63 16.51 -0.56 -29.92
CA LEU A 63 16.35 -1.54 -31.01
C LEU A 63 14.90 -2.04 -31.17
N ASP A 64 14.03 -1.84 -30.18
CA ASP A 64 12.60 -2.15 -30.34
C ASP A 64 11.87 -1.03 -31.12
N ASP A 65 12.52 0.11 -31.36
CA ASP A 65 11.95 1.21 -32.13
C ASP A 65 12.02 0.88 -33.63
N ARG A 66 10.86 0.95 -34.31
CA ARG A 66 10.67 0.53 -35.71
C ARG A 66 11.45 1.35 -36.75
N HIS A 67 12.21 2.34 -36.29
CA HIS A 67 12.84 3.35 -37.14
C HIS A 67 14.36 3.40 -36.99
N VAL A 68 14.91 2.79 -35.93
CA VAL A 68 16.37 2.78 -35.69
C VAL A 68 16.97 1.58 -36.41
N THR A 69 17.90 1.83 -37.34
CA THR A 69 18.53 0.77 -38.16
C THR A 69 19.75 0.17 -37.47
N ALA A 70 20.55 1.00 -36.80
CA ALA A 70 21.75 0.52 -36.11
C ALA A 70 22.05 1.33 -34.85
N ILE A 71 22.76 0.68 -33.91
CA ILE A 71 23.28 1.29 -32.70
C ILE A 71 24.78 1.06 -32.64
N VAL A 72 25.52 2.14 -32.40
CA VAL A 72 26.96 2.10 -32.19
C VAL A 72 27.26 2.39 -30.74
N THR A 73 27.98 1.46 -30.10
CA THR A 73 28.41 1.64 -28.70
C THR A 73 29.82 2.22 -28.66
N GLU A 74 29.95 3.42 -28.11
CA GLU A 74 31.24 4.06 -27.89
C GLU A 74 31.96 3.42 -26.68
N THR A 75 33.20 2.97 -26.91
CA THR A 75 34.11 2.47 -25.87
C THR A 75 35.21 3.49 -25.61
N ALA A 76 35.52 3.74 -24.33
CA ALA A 76 36.57 4.66 -23.95
C ALA A 76 37.94 4.19 -24.51
N GLY A 77 38.59 5.03 -25.33
CA GLY A 77 39.89 4.73 -25.95
C GLY A 77 39.81 4.27 -27.42
N ALA A 78 38.62 3.99 -27.97
CA ALA A 78 38.45 3.81 -29.41
C ALA A 78 38.44 5.18 -30.11
N GLY A 79 39.05 5.30 -31.29
CA GLY A 79 39.05 6.55 -32.06
C GLY A 79 37.64 7.04 -32.40
N ILE A 80 37.47 8.34 -32.64
CA ILE A 80 36.17 8.92 -33.05
C ILE A 80 35.79 8.33 -34.41
N LEU A 81 34.67 7.62 -34.44
CA LEU A 81 34.09 7.09 -35.66
C LEU A 81 33.18 8.15 -36.27
N THR A 82 33.49 8.55 -37.49
CA THR A 82 32.77 9.60 -38.22
C THR A 82 31.69 8.98 -39.10
N ALA A 83 30.69 9.77 -39.51
CA ALA A 83 29.64 9.27 -40.40
C ALA A 83 30.18 8.66 -41.72
N ALA A 84 31.37 9.08 -42.17
CA ALA A 84 32.05 8.55 -43.35
C ALA A 84 32.60 7.11 -43.20
N ASP A 85 32.78 6.62 -41.97
CA ASP A 85 33.34 5.29 -41.69
C ASP A 85 32.27 4.17 -41.67
N LEU A 86 30.99 4.55 -41.64
CA LEU A 86 29.83 3.64 -41.51
C LEU A 86 29.34 2.96 -42.81
N PRO A 87 29.41 3.56 -44.01
CA PRO A 87 28.76 3.02 -45.20
C PRO A 87 29.21 1.59 -45.53
N HIS A 88 30.52 1.36 -45.57
CA HIS A 88 31.09 0.03 -45.82
C HIS A 88 30.69 -1.00 -44.76
N THR A 89 30.52 -0.58 -43.51
CA THR A 89 30.13 -1.48 -42.41
C THR A 89 28.64 -1.85 -42.50
N LEU A 90 27.79 -0.92 -42.91
CA LEU A 90 26.36 -1.15 -43.13
C LEU A 90 26.09 -1.99 -44.40
N GLU A 91 26.84 -1.75 -45.48
CA GLU A 91 26.80 -2.58 -46.69
C GLU A 91 27.22 -4.02 -46.41
N TYR A 92 28.29 -4.21 -45.61
CA TYR A 92 28.70 -5.53 -45.15
C TYR A 92 27.60 -6.24 -44.33
N ALA A 93 26.77 -5.48 -43.62
CA ALA A 93 25.61 -5.99 -42.88
C ALA A 93 24.39 -6.32 -43.78
N GLY A 94 24.47 -6.02 -45.09
CA GLY A 94 23.38 -6.21 -46.05
C GLY A 94 22.38 -5.05 -46.13
N VAL A 95 22.69 -3.88 -45.55
CA VAL A 95 21.84 -2.68 -45.60
C VAL A 95 22.12 -1.91 -46.89
N GLN A 96 21.07 -1.60 -47.67
CA GLN A 96 21.22 -0.78 -48.88
C GLN A 96 21.29 0.70 -48.52
N VAL A 97 22.44 1.34 -48.77
CA VAL A 97 22.71 2.74 -48.39
C VAL A 97 22.17 3.85 -49.33
N PRO A 98 21.59 3.63 -50.55
CA PRO A 98 21.22 4.74 -51.44
C PRO A 98 20.06 5.61 -50.90
N SER A 99 19.37 5.16 -49.84
CA SER A 99 18.37 5.96 -49.13
C SER A 99 18.99 7.04 -48.21
N GLY A 100 20.31 7.02 -47.99
CA GLY A 100 21.03 7.91 -47.07
C GLY A 100 21.07 7.43 -45.61
N VAL A 101 21.99 7.99 -44.81
CA VAL A 101 22.23 7.66 -43.41
C VAL A 101 22.29 8.92 -42.54
N VAL A 102 21.57 8.89 -41.42
CA VAL A 102 21.61 9.91 -40.38
C VAL A 102 22.21 9.34 -39.11
N VAL A 103 23.28 9.97 -38.64
CA VAL A 103 23.98 9.64 -37.42
C VAL A 103 23.53 10.59 -36.31
N VAL A 104 22.99 10.05 -35.22
CA VAL A 104 22.53 10.83 -34.06
C VAL A 104 23.45 10.57 -32.86
N ARG A 105 24.20 11.59 -32.46
CA ARG A 105 25.15 11.55 -31.33
C ARG A 105 24.71 12.46 -30.19
N ALA A 106 24.83 11.97 -28.96
CA ALA A 106 24.73 12.80 -27.76
C ALA A 106 26.11 13.40 -27.43
N GLY A 107 26.19 14.72 -27.39
CA GLY A 107 27.42 15.47 -27.15
C GLY A 107 27.19 16.66 -26.22
N ARG A 108 27.96 17.73 -26.42
CA ARG A 108 27.88 18.98 -25.62
C ARG A 108 27.52 20.20 -26.45
N LYS A 109 27.51 20.07 -27.78
CA LYS A 109 27.15 21.14 -28.71
C LYS A 109 26.01 20.65 -29.59
N ARG A 110 25.16 21.59 -30.01
CA ARG A 110 24.17 21.33 -31.05
C ARG A 110 24.78 21.68 -32.40
N ASN A 111 24.95 20.69 -33.25
CA ASN A 111 25.52 20.88 -34.57
C ASN A 111 24.95 19.87 -35.55
N VAL A 112 24.76 20.29 -36.81
CA VAL A 112 24.37 19.42 -37.92
C VAL A 112 25.42 19.56 -39.00
N GLU A 113 26.13 18.49 -39.29
CA GLU A 113 27.14 18.42 -40.34
C GLU A 113 26.66 17.51 -41.46
N SER A 114 26.85 17.95 -42.70
CA SER A 114 26.57 17.14 -43.89
C SER A 114 27.90 16.84 -44.57
N HIS A 115 28.37 15.60 -44.45
CA HIS A 115 29.65 15.17 -45.02
C HIS A 115 29.52 14.89 -46.52
N ALA A 116 28.36 14.36 -46.94
CA ALA A 116 27.96 14.19 -48.34
C ALA A 116 26.42 14.32 -48.43
N PRO A 117 25.81 14.42 -49.64
CA PRO A 117 24.35 14.60 -49.78
C PRO A 117 23.52 13.51 -49.08
N GLU A 118 24.09 12.32 -48.94
CA GLU A 118 23.45 11.14 -48.36
C GLU A 118 23.82 10.89 -46.88
N PHE A 119 24.80 11.62 -46.32
CA PHE A 119 25.33 11.37 -44.98
C PHE A 119 25.27 12.60 -44.08
N ILE A 120 24.44 12.50 -43.05
CA ILE A 120 24.15 13.60 -42.12
C ILE A 120 24.53 13.16 -40.71
N GLU A 121 25.24 14.01 -39.99
CA GLU A 121 25.57 13.81 -38.58
C GLU A 121 24.97 14.94 -37.74
N ILE A 122 24.22 14.59 -36.70
CA ILE A 122 23.72 15.53 -35.70
C ILE A 122 24.33 15.23 -34.34
N GLU A 123 24.97 16.25 -33.77
CA GLU A 123 25.35 16.30 -32.36
C GLU A 123 24.25 17.03 -31.58
N THR A 124 23.76 16.41 -30.52
CA THR A 124 22.68 16.92 -29.64
C THR A 124 23.21 17.24 -28.25
N ASP A 125 22.56 18.16 -27.52
CA ASP A 125 22.95 18.51 -26.15
C ASP A 125 22.39 17.48 -25.16
N GLY A 126 23.18 16.42 -24.94
CA GLY A 126 22.86 15.32 -24.03
C GLY A 126 21.83 14.30 -24.55
N GLU A 127 21.55 13.31 -23.70
CA GLU A 127 20.76 12.11 -24.06
C GLU A 127 19.26 12.41 -24.25
N LEU A 128 18.73 13.46 -23.60
CA LEU A 128 17.33 13.86 -23.74
C LEU A 128 17.03 14.33 -25.17
N GLU A 129 17.89 15.18 -25.72
CA GLU A 129 17.74 15.68 -27.09
C GLU A 129 18.00 14.60 -28.12
N GLN A 130 18.98 13.72 -27.89
CA GLN A 130 19.20 12.54 -28.72
C GLN A 130 17.92 11.70 -28.84
N ASN A 131 17.29 11.35 -27.71
CA ASN A 131 16.06 10.57 -27.73
C ASN A 131 14.90 11.31 -28.39
N HIS A 132 14.83 12.64 -28.23
CA HIS A 132 13.85 13.47 -28.92
C HIS A 132 14.05 13.41 -30.44
N VAL A 133 15.28 13.57 -30.93
CA VAL A 133 15.60 13.49 -32.37
C VAL A 133 15.27 12.12 -32.94
N LEU A 134 15.59 11.03 -32.24
CA LEU A 134 15.29 9.67 -32.70
C LEU A 134 13.77 9.46 -32.89
N HIS A 135 12.96 9.93 -31.93
CA HIS A 135 11.50 9.88 -32.08
C HIS A 135 10.95 10.85 -33.13
N LEU A 136 11.55 12.05 -33.26
CA LEU A 136 11.16 13.02 -34.27
C LEU A 136 11.37 12.46 -35.68
N LEU A 137 12.52 11.85 -35.94
CA LEU A 137 12.82 11.20 -37.22
C LEU A 137 11.88 10.02 -37.51
N GLY A 138 11.45 9.29 -36.48
CA GLY A 138 10.46 8.21 -36.62
C GLY A 138 9.02 8.68 -36.87
N THR A 139 8.66 9.88 -36.39
CA THR A 139 7.30 10.45 -36.47
C THR A 139 7.12 11.49 -37.57
N ALA A 140 8.20 11.94 -38.20
CA ALA A 140 8.18 12.81 -39.37
C ALA A 140 7.38 12.18 -40.54
N LYS A 141 6.82 13.02 -41.41
CA LYS A 141 6.03 12.55 -42.56
C LYS A 141 6.88 11.70 -43.51
N ASP A 142 6.27 10.68 -44.11
CA ASP A 142 6.95 9.71 -45.00
C ASP A 142 7.78 10.36 -46.12
N GLY A 143 7.28 11.43 -46.75
CA GLY A 143 8.00 12.14 -47.82
C GLY A 143 9.24 12.91 -47.38
N ILE A 144 9.34 13.24 -46.09
CA ILE A 144 10.54 13.83 -45.47
C ILE A 144 11.55 12.72 -45.18
N ARG A 145 11.09 11.62 -44.59
CA ARG A 145 11.91 10.47 -44.19
C ARG A 145 12.59 9.75 -45.36
N SER A 146 12.12 9.92 -46.59
CA SER A 146 12.72 9.33 -47.80
C SER A 146 13.77 10.20 -48.47
N ASN A 147 13.91 11.48 -48.11
CA ASN A 147 14.83 12.41 -48.75
C ASN A 147 15.85 12.97 -47.75
N PRO A 148 17.15 12.65 -47.87
CA PRO A 148 18.19 13.14 -46.98
C PRO A 148 18.22 14.67 -46.84
N HIS A 149 17.96 15.43 -47.92
CA HIS A 149 17.97 16.89 -47.88
C HIS A 149 16.90 17.44 -46.93
N ASN A 150 15.69 16.90 -47.01
CA ASN A 150 14.57 17.29 -46.15
C ASN A 150 14.82 16.90 -44.70
N VAL A 151 15.49 15.76 -44.46
CA VAL A 151 15.90 15.35 -43.12
C VAL A 151 16.96 16.31 -42.55
N ALA A 152 17.93 16.75 -43.35
CA ALA A 152 18.92 17.74 -42.91
C ALA A 152 18.25 19.07 -42.51
N GLU A 153 17.24 19.52 -43.27
CA GLU A 153 16.47 20.72 -42.94
C GLU A 153 15.65 20.56 -41.66
N LEU A 154 14.99 19.41 -41.47
CA LEU A 154 14.29 19.08 -40.22
C LEU A 154 15.23 19.12 -39.00
N LEU A 155 16.44 18.57 -39.14
CA LEU A 155 17.44 18.56 -38.07
C LEU A 155 18.00 19.96 -37.77
N LYS A 156 18.16 20.81 -38.78
CA LYS A 156 18.52 22.23 -38.58
C LYS A 156 17.44 22.98 -37.80
N ASN A 157 16.16 22.79 -38.18
CA ASN A 157 15.03 23.34 -37.43
C ASN A 157 15.01 22.87 -35.97
N PHE A 158 15.36 21.61 -35.73
CA PHE A 158 15.48 21.08 -34.38
C PHE A 158 16.60 21.76 -33.59
N VAL A 159 17.81 21.87 -34.15
CA VAL A 159 18.96 22.48 -33.49
C VAL A 159 18.70 23.95 -33.11
N ASP A 160 18.05 24.70 -33.99
CA ASP A 160 17.74 26.12 -33.77
C ASP A 160 16.55 26.33 -32.80
N GLY A 161 15.59 25.39 -32.78
CA GLY A 161 14.33 25.53 -32.07
C GLY A 161 14.18 24.75 -30.76
N ALA A 162 15.03 23.75 -30.49
CA ALA A 162 14.86 22.89 -29.32
C ALA A 162 15.14 23.61 -27.99
N SER A 163 14.33 23.29 -26.98
CA SER A 163 14.56 23.76 -25.61
C SER A 163 14.21 22.65 -24.61
N THR A 164 14.91 22.63 -23.47
CA THR A 164 14.86 21.53 -22.48
C THR A 164 14.68 22.03 -21.05
N ALA A 165 14.08 21.18 -20.21
CA ALA A 165 14.02 21.30 -18.76
C ALA A 165 14.31 19.96 -18.09
N HIS A 166 14.98 20.01 -16.95
CA HIS A 166 15.30 18.84 -16.14
C HIS A 166 14.77 19.04 -14.71
N SER A 167 14.03 18.04 -14.24
CA SER A 167 13.45 18.00 -12.90
C SER A 167 13.88 16.74 -12.18
N LYS A 168 14.55 16.89 -11.04
CA LYS A 168 15.02 15.76 -10.22
C LYS A 168 14.55 15.89 -8.78
N PHE A 169 14.11 14.78 -8.21
CA PHE A 169 13.75 14.72 -6.79
C PHE A 169 15.01 14.79 -5.93
N HIS A 170 14.98 15.66 -4.93
CA HIS A 170 16.05 15.83 -3.97
C HIS A 170 15.63 15.29 -2.59
N THR A 171 16.61 14.93 -1.77
CA THR A 171 16.37 14.35 -0.44
C THR A 171 15.91 15.39 0.58
N GLU A 172 16.26 16.66 0.35
CA GLU A 172 15.87 17.77 1.20
C GLU A 172 14.39 18.14 1.02
N LYS A 173 13.86 18.87 2.00
CA LYS A 173 12.51 19.40 1.95
C LYS A 173 12.54 20.90 1.70
N ALA A 174 11.77 21.34 0.73
CA ALA A 174 11.44 22.75 0.54
C ALA A 174 10.03 22.96 1.08
N GLU A 175 9.86 23.93 1.99
CA GLU A 175 8.55 24.31 2.54
C GLU A 175 7.75 23.15 3.20
N GLY A 176 8.46 22.15 3.72
CA GLY A 176 7.86 20.98 4.37
C GLY A 176 7.46 19.83 3.43
N ASN A 177 7.53 20.04 2.11
CA ASN A 177 7.28 19.06 1.05
C ASN A 177 8.62 18.49 0.50
N PRO A 178 8.61 17.31 -0.18
CA PRO A 178 9.79 16.82 -0.89
C PRO A 178 10.27 17.86 -1.91
N ALA A 179 11.57 18.14 -2.00
CA ALA A 179 12.07 19.12 -2.96
C ALA A 179 12.23 18.50 -4.37
N VAL A 180 11.87 19.26 -5.40
CA VAL A 180 12.29 19.02 -6.79
C VAL A 180 13.24 20.14 -7.19
N LEU A 181 14.37 19.75 -7.76
CA LEU A 181 15.31 20.67 -8.38
C LEU A 181 14.87 20.88 -9.83
N HIS A 182 14.32 22.06 -10.09
CA HIS A 182 14.02 22.55 -11.43
C HIS A 182 15.19 23.36 -11.97
N ALA A 183 15.15 23.74 -13.25
CA ALA A 183 16.12 24.66 -13.85
C ALA A 183 16.16 26.04 -13.18
N GLU A 184 15.05 26.51 -12.58
CA GLU A 184 14.95 27.79 -11.87
C GLU A 184 15.39 27.71 -10.39
N GLY A 185 15.68 26.50 -9.87
CA GLY A 185 16.05 26.27 -8.47
C GLY A 185 15.22 25.18 -7.77
N ALA A 186 15.47 25.00 -6.48
CA ALA A 186 14.74 24.05 -5.65
C ALA A 186 13.33 24.57 -5.32
N ALA A 187 12.30 23.73 -5.47
CA ALA A 187 10.92 24.03 -5.09
C ALA A 187 10.26 22.85 -4.38
N GLY A 188 9.24 23.13 -3.56
CA GLY A 188 8.43 22.09 -2.95
C GLY A 188 7.59 21.33 -3.98
N PHE A 189 7.62 20.00 -3.94
CA PHE A 189 6.75 19.16 -4.75
C PHE A 189 5.34 19.13 -4.19
N GLU A 190 4.40 19.75 -4.90
CA GLU A 190 2.97 19.71 -4.55
C GLU A 190 2.22 18.64 -5.34
N SER A 191 2.33 18.71 -6.67
CA SER A 191 1.65 17.82 -7.61
C SER A 191 2.44 17.68 -8.91
N ALA A 192 2.21 16.58 -9.63
CA ALA A 192 2.79 16.37 -10.95
C ALA A 192 2.40 17.49 -11.93
N LYS A 193 1.11 17.89 -11.91
CA LYS A 193 0.59 19.01 -12.68
C LYS A 193 1.43 20.27 -12.49
N HIS A 194 1.60 20.71 -11.23
CA HIS A 194 2.33 21.95 -10.95
C HIS A 194 3.79 21.88 -11.40
N ALA A 195 4.47 20.75 -11.15
CA ALA A 195 5.86 20.55 -11.55
C ALA A 195 6.03 20.56 -13.08
N VAL A 196 5.15 19.88 -13.82
CA VAL A 196 5.16 19.83 -15.29
C VAL A 196 4.82 21.20 -15.90
N GLU A 197 3.80 21.88 -15.39
CA GLU A 197 3.42 23.22 -15.85
C GLU A 197 4.57 24.23 -15.68
N ARG A 198 5.30 24.13 -14.57
CA ARG A 198 6.47 24.99 -14.29
C ARG A 198 7.56 24.78 -15.33
N ASP A 199 7.93 23.53 -15.56
CA ASP A 199 8.95 23.18 -16.54
C ASP A 199 8.53 23.62 -17.94
N LEU A 200 7.30 23.28 -18.37
CA LEU A 200 6.78 23.67 -19.68
C LEU A 200 6.73 25.18 -19.86
N LYS A 201 6.28 25.96 -18.87
CA LYS A 201 6.31 27.43 -18.93
C LYS A 201 7.73 27.96 -19.11
N ASN A 202 8.72 27.39 -18.44
CA ASN A 202 10.13 27.78 -18.59
C ASN A 202 10.67 27.43 -19.98
N VAL A 203 10.36 26.23 -20.49
CA VAL A 203 10.85 25.80 -21.81
C VAL A 203 10.19 26.60 -22.93
N MET A 204 8.87 26.84 -22.84
CA MET A 204 8.09 27.60 -23.83
C MET A 204 8.52 29.07 -23.92
N LYS A 205 8.92 29.71 -22.81
CA LYS A 205 9.45 31.09 -22.81
C LYS A 205 10.71 31.25 -23.68
N LYS A 206 11.50 30.19 -23.84
CA LYS A 206 12.77 30.21 -24.59
C LYS A 206 12.57 29.97 -26.09
N LEU A 207 11.38 29.53 -26.51
CA LEU A 207 11.10 29.21 -27.91
C LEU A 207 10.86 30.48 -28.72
N LYS A 208 11.47 30.55 -29.90
CA LYS A 208 11.28 31.61 -30.88
C LYS A 208 10.47 31.05 -32.05
N VAL A 209 9.23 31.48 -32.19
CA VAL A 209 8.37 31.12 -33.34
C VAL A 209 8.30 32.33 -34.27
N LYS A 210 8.55 32.12 -35.57
CA LYS A 210 8.41 33.18 -36.58
C LYS A 210 6.92 33.49 -36.79
N GLU A 211 6.54 34.76 -36.84
CA GLU A 211 5.15 35.16 -37.08
C GLU A 211 4.65 34.64 -38.44
N GLY A 212 3.50 33.95 -38.45
CA GLY A 212 2.83 33.46 -39.65
C GLY A 212 3.14 32.03 -40.08
N GLU A 213 4.01 31.30 -39.37
CA GLU A 213 4.31 29.90 -39.67
C GLU A 213 3.37 28.94 -38.90
N GLU A 214 2.77 27.97 -39.59
CA GLU A 214 1.96 26.93 -38.96
C GLU A 214 2.89 25.86 -38.36
N VAL A 215 2.88 25.72 -37.03
CA VAL A 215 3.86 24.92 -36.29
C VAL A 215 3.18 23.82 -35.49
N VAL A 216 3.78 22.64 -35.49
CA VAL A 216 3.46 21.51 -34.61
C VAL A 216 4.59 21.36 -33.59
N TYR A 217 4.24 21.34 -32.30
CA TYR A 217 5.22 21.19 -31.23
C TYR A 217 5.58 19.71 -31.04
N SER A 218 6.83 19.36 -31.34
CA SER A 218 7.39 18.07 -30.95
C SER A 218 7.76 18.12 -29.48
N ALA A 219 7.03 17.39 -28.64
CA ALA A 219 7.29 17.26 -27.21
C ALA A 219 7.80 15.85 -26.89
N HIS A 220 8.95 15.77 -26.26
CA HIS A 220 9.55 14.54 -25.78
C HIS A 220 9.78 14.63 -24.29
N PHE A 221 9.33 13.62 -23.53
CA PHE A 221 9.68 13.52 -22.13
C PHE A 221 10.46 12.24 -21.84
N SER A 222 11.47 12.35 -20.98
CA SER A 222 12.23 11.20 -20.51
C SER A 222 12.12 11.06 -19.01
N ASP A 223 11.79 9.86 -18.55
CA ASP A 223 11.92 9.54 -17.13
C ASP A 223 13.39 9.28 -16.77
N VAL A 224 13.84 9.83 -15.65
CA VAL A 224 15.22 9.73 -15.18
C VAL A 224 15.26 8.72 -14.06
N ASN A 225 16.09 7.68 -14.22
CA ASN A 225 16.31 6.62 -13.24
C ASN A 225 15.06 5.81 -12.86
N GLY A 226 14.10 5.67 -13.78
CA GLY A 226 13.02 4.68 -13.70
C GLY A 226 11.85 5.14 -12.85
N LEU A 227 10.97 5.97 -13.39
CA LEU A 227 9.62 6.19 -12.85
C LEU A 227 8.74 4.94 -13.06
N SER A 228 7.72 4.75 -12.22
CA SER A 228 6.75 3.68 -12.45
C SER A 228 5.91 3.96 -13.70
N ARG A 229 5.37 2.92 -14.34
CA ARG A 229 4.53 3.10 -15.53
C ARG A 229 3.35 4.04 -15.28
N LEU A 230 2.75 3.98 -14.09
CA LEU A 230 1.64 4.85 -13.70
C LEU A 230 2.09 6.31 -13.57
N GLU A 231 3.26 6.56 -12.96
CA GLU A 231 3.86 7.90 -12.91
C GLU A 231 4.15 8.45 -14.30
N ASN A 232 4.71 7.64 -15.22
CA ASN A 232 4.96 8.05 -16.60
C ASN A 232 3.68 8.44 -17.34
N TYR A 233 2.59 7.68 -17.16
CA TYR A 233 1.29 8.04 -17.76
C TYR A 233 0.71 9.32 -17.17
N ILE A 234 0.92 9.58 -15.87
CA ILE A 234 0.52 10.85 -15.26
C ILE A 234 1.31 12.00 -15.87
N ILE A 235 2.64 11.91 -15.93
CA ILE A 235 3.47 12.99 -16.52
C ILE A 235 3.09 13.25 -17.98
N ALA A 236 2.93 12.20 -18.80
CA ALA A 236 2.46 12.32 -20.17
C ALA A 236 1.08 13.00 -20.27
N GLY A 237 0.16 12.62 -19.38
CA GLY A 237 -1.18 13.18 -19.29
C GLY A 237 -1.19 14.67 -18.92
N GLU A 238 -0.35 15.09 -17.96
CA GLU A 238 -0.22 16.49 -17.56
C GLU A 238 0.42 17.34 -18.65
N ILE A 239 1.42 16.83 -19.38
CA ILE A 239 2.01 17.51 -20.55
C ILE A 239 0.95 17.71 -21.63
N ALA A 240 0.22 16.65 -21.98
CA ALA A 240 -0.87 16.70 -22.96
C ALA A 240 -1.96 17.71 -22.55
N GLN A 241 -2.40 17.66 -21.30
CA GLN A 241 -3.43 18.56 -20.78
C GLN A 241 -2.97 20.02 -20.78
N PHE A 242 -1.69 20.29 -20.48
CA PHE A 242 -1.15 21.64 -20.57
C PHE A 242 -1.16 22.16 -22.00
N LEU A 243 -0.66 21.38 -22.96
CA LEU A 243 -0.63 21.77 -24.38
C LEU A 243 -2.04 21.94 -24.97
N ASP A 244 -2.97 21.05 -24.62
CA ASP A 244 -4.39 21.16 -24.98
C ASP A 244 -5.04 22.41 -24.41
N SER A 245 -4.69 22.83 -23.19
CA SER A 245 -5.23 24.04 -22.57
C SER A 245 -4.83 25.33 -23.28
N GLN A 246 -3.74 25.29 -24.05
CA GLN A 246 -3.23 26.41 -24.85
C GLN A 246 -3.61 26.29 -26.33
N ASP A 247 -4.43 25.29 -26.70
CA ASP A 247 -4.83 24.98 -28.08
C ASP A 247 -3.66 24.76 -29.05
N ILE A 248 -2.57 24.18 -28.54
CA ILE A 248 -1.35 23.93 -29.31
C ILE A 248 -1.44 22.55 -29.98
N GLN A 249 -1.08 22.47 -31.27
CA GLN A 249 -0.92 21.19 -31.97
C GLN A 249 0.42 20.56 -31.59
N TYR A 250 0.42 19.28 -31.18
CA TYR A 250 1.63 18.62 -30.69
C TYR A 250 1.75 17.15 -31.06
N THR A 251 2.99 16.63 -30.97
CA THR A 251 3.29 15.20 -30.92
C THR A 251 3.99 14.89 -29.61
N LEU A 252 3.53 13.88 -28.87
CA LEU A 252 4.11 13.52 -27.57
C LEU A 252 4.80 12.16 -27.64
N SER A 253 6.07 12.13 -27.27
CA SER A 253 6.88 10.91 -27.21
C SER A 253 7.54 10.73 -25.84
N HIS A 254 7.94 9.50 -25.53
CA HIS A 254 8.43 9.10 -24.21
C HIS A 254 9.65 8.18 -24.31
N SER A 255 10.67 8.42 -23.50
CA SER A 255 11.81 7.53 -23.32
C SER A 255 12.25 7.42 -21.86
N THR A 256 13.28 6.61 -21.59
CA THR A 256 13.86 6.45 -20.26
C THR A 256 15.36 6.73 -20.35
N ILE A 257 15.86 7.57 -19.45
CA ILE A 257 17.29 7.90 -19.29
C ILE A 257 17.79 7.23 -18.01
N LEU A 258 18.86 6.44 -18.15
CA LEU A 258 19.53 5.79 -17.03
C LEU A 258 20.81 6.53 -16.70
N ASN A 259 20.78 7.30 -15.62
CA ASN A 259 21.95 8.01 -15.13
C ASN A 259 22.61 7.26 -13.96
N HIS A 260 23.68 6.52 -14.26
CA HIS A 260 24.44 5.77 -13.24
C HIS A 260 25.26 6.66 -12.30
N THR A 261 25.49 7.93 -12.64
CA THR A 261 26.31 8.84 -11.81
C THR A 261 25.52 9.47 -10.66
N GLU A 262 24.22 9.69 -10.85
CA GLU A 262 23.34 10.33 -9.88
C GLU A 262 22.06 9.50 -9.76
N ALA A 263 21.77 8.95 -8.58
CA ALA A 263 20.64 8.05 -8.36
C ALA A 263 19.28 8.77 -8.20
N ALA A 264 19.25 10.10 -8.31
CA ALA A 264 18.03 10.88 -8.16
C ALA A 264 17.03 10.53 -9.27
N ARG A 265 15.81 10.15 -8.89
CA ARG A 265 14.71 9.93 -9.83
C ARG A 265 14.17 11.28 -10.29
N GLY A 266 13.59 11.34 -11.48
CA GLY A 266 13.07 12.58 -12.02
C GLY A 266 12.43 12.42 -13.38
N PHE A 267 12.15 13.55 -14.00
CA PHE A 267 11.69 13.61 -15.38
C PHE A 267 12.33 14.82 -16.05
N CYS A 268 12.43 14.76 -17.37
CA CYS A 268 12.92 15.87 -18.15
C CYS A 268 12.11 15.99 -19.43
N ILE A 269 11.97 17.22 -19.91
CA ILE A 269 11.08 17.58 -21.01
C ILE A 269 11.92 18.33 -22.04
N SER A 270 11.82 17.91 -23.29
CA SER A 270 12.34 18.62 -24.45
C SER A 270 11.16 18.99 -25.35
N ILE A 271 11.11 20.23 -25.80
CA ILE A 271 10.09 20.69 -26.74
C ILE A 271 10.73 21.47 -27.87
N CYS A 272 10.21 21.29 -29.08
CA CYS A 272 10.73 21.93 -30.28
C CYS A 272 9.56 22.29 -31.23
N PRO A 273 9.43 23.56 -31.66
CA PRO A 273 8.50 23.96 -32.69
C PRO A 273 9.00 23.47 -34.05
N ILE A 274 8.24 22.61 -34.72
CA ILE A 274 8.55 22.08 -36.05
C ILE A 274 7.46 22.52 -37.03
N SER A 275 7.85 22.99 -38.23
CA SER A 275 6.90 23.39 -39.27
C SER A 275 5.91 22.26 -39.60
N SER A 276 4.63 22.59 -39.78
CA SER A 276 3.57 21.61 -40.12
C SER A 276 3.85 20.86 -41.41
N GLN A 277 4.77 21.35 -42.24
CA GLN A 277 5.30 20.68 -43.43
C GLN A 277 6.01 19.36 -43.08
N PHE A 278 6.81 19.34 -42.01
CA PHE A 278 7.65 18.18 -41.65
C PHE A 278 6.95 17.19 -40.72
N LEU A 279 6.07 17.67 -39.84
CA LEU A 279 5.46 16.89 -38.76
C LEU A 279 3.94 17.05 -38.74
N ALA A 280 3.22 15.96 -38.50
CA ALA A 280 1.77 15.98 -38.32
C ALA A 280 1.42 15.85 -36.83
N ALA A 281 0.36 16.53 -36.39
CA ALA A 281 -0.12 16.43 -35.00
C ALA A 281 -0.57 15.00 -34.68
N SER A 282 -0.26 14.54 -33.46
CA SER A 282 -0.67 13.22 -32.99
C SER A 282 -2.13 13.23 -32.53
N PRO A 283 -2.87 12.12 -32.66
CA PRO A 283 -4.23 12.02 -32.13
C PRO A 283 -4.21 12.23 -30.62
N LYS A 284 -5.11 13.10 -30.12
CA LYS A 284 -5.19 13.44 -28.71
C LYS A 284 -5.37 12.17 -27.87
N PRO A 285 -4.64 12.01 -26.74
CA PRO A 285 -4.80 10.85 -25.88
C PRO A 285 -6.23 10.82 -25.37
N LYS A 286 -6.97 9.77 -25.75
CA LYS A 286 -8.34 9.57 -25.27
C LYS A 286 -8.29 9.33 -23.77
N LYS A 287 -9.09 10.08 -22.99
CA LYS A 287 -9.34 9.71 -21.60
C LYS A 287 -9.80 8.25 -21.59
N HIS A 288 -9.13 7.40 -20.82
CA HIS A 288 -9.63 6.05 -20.57
C HIS A 288 -11.00 6.20 -19.94
N ALA A 289 -12.05 6.03 -20.75
CA ALA A 289 -13.34 5.67 -20.20
C ALA A 289 -13.10 4.36 -19.43
N PRO A 290 -13.58 4.25 -18.17
CA PRO A 290 -13.57 2.98 -17.48
C PRO A 290 -14.07 1.91 -18.45
N ILE A 291 -13.34 0.80 -18.59
CA ILE A 291 -13.86 -0.37 -19.30
C ILE A 291 -15.06 -0.81 -18.46
N GLY A 292 -16.28 -0.44 -18.92
CA GLY A 292 -17.53 -0.52 -18.16
C GLY A 292 -18.34 0.79 -18.05
N ALA A 293 -17.79 1.94 -18.46
CA ALA A 293 -18.47 3.24 -18.47
C ALA A 293 -18.57 3.86 -19.86
N SER A 294 -18.59 3.03 -20.91
CA SER A 294 -19.50 3.36 -22.00
C SER A 294 -20.89 3.30 -21.38
N ALA A 295 -21.49 4.47 -21.17
CA ALA A 295 -22.94 4.60 -21.17
C ALA A 295 -23.44 4.21 -22.57
N SER A 296 -23.31 2.93 -22.93
CA SER A 296 -24.44 2.31 -23.58
C SER A 296 -25.58 2.45 -22.58
N ASN A 297 -26.76 2.75 -23.07
CA ASN A 297 -27.99 2.46 -22.35
C ASN A 297 -27.99 0.97 -22.02
N ALA A 298 -27.25 0.58 -20.98
CA ALA A 298 -27.46 -0.64 -20.26
C ALA A 298 -28.80 -0.41 -19.59
N ALA A 299 -29.86 -0.70 -20.36
CA ALA A 299 -31.08 -1.24 -19.79
C ALA A 299 -30.63 -2.16 -18.65
N PRO A 300 -31.22 -2.05 -17.46
CA PRO A 300 -30.82 -2.86 -16.32
C PRO A 300 -30.70 -4.28 -16.84
N LEU A 301 -29.54 -4.91 -16.65
CA LEU A 301 -29.37 -6.33 -16.88
C LEU A 301 -30.15 -7.08 -15.80
N THR A 302 -31.47 -6.83 -15.73
CA THR A 302 -32.43 -7.89 -15.51
C THR A 302 -32.17 -8.85 -16.65
N LYS A 303 -31.25 -9.82 -16.45
CA LYS A 303 -31.56 -11.13 -17.01
C LYS A 303 -32.95 -11.42 -16.48
N SER A 304 -33.97 -11.25 -17.32
CA SER A 304 -35.24 -11.88 -17.05
C SER A 304 -34.86 -13.34 -16.90
N TYR A 305 -34.79 -13.83 -15.66
CA TYR A 305 -35.00 -15.23 -15.43
C TYR A 305 -36.34 -15.47 -16.12
N SER A 306 -36.30 -16.15 -17.27
CA SER A 306 -37.53 -16.58 -17.94
C SER A 306 -38.39 -17.17 -16.84
N SER A 307 -39.66 -16.77 -16.74
CA SER A 307 -40.60 -17.25 -15.75
C SER A 307 -40.63 -18.78 -15.79
N SER A 308 -39.71 -19.39 -15.06
CA SER A 308 -39.61 -20.83 -14.91
C SER A 308 -40.45 -21.06 -13.69
N ASP A 309 -41.64 -21.62 -13.90
CA ASP A 309 -42.45 -22.15 -12.80
C ASP A 309 -41.53 -23.07 -12.00
N SER A 310 -41.11 -22.60 -10.82
CA SER A 310 -40.32 -23.41 -9.91
C SER A 310 -41.11 -24.70 -9.70
N ARG A 311 -40.45 -25.85 -9.87
CA ARG A 311 -41.08 -27.16 -9.62
C ARG A 311 -41.44 -27.35 -8.14
N ILE A 312 -40.98 -26.45 -7.27
CA ILE A 312 -41.20 -26.46 -5.83
C ILE A 312 -42.28 -25.42 -5.51
N THR A 313 -43.35 -25.87 -4.85
CA THR A 313 -44.40 -24.97 -4.36
C THR A 313 -44.05 -24.46 -2.97
N PHE A 314 -44.08 -23.14 -2.80
CA PHE A 314 -43.81 -22.48 -1.53
C PHE A 314 -45.07 -21.82 -0.96
N SER A 315 -45.26 -21.94 0.35
CA SER A 315 -46.25 -21.15 1.08
C SER A 315 -45.58 -19.88 1.61
N ASP A 316 -46.10 -18.71 1.24
CA ASP A 316 -45.58 -17.42 1.70
C ASP A 316 -45.43 -17.39 3.23
N ALA A 317 -46.48 -17.73 3.97
CA ALA A 317 -46.47 -17.72 5.43
C ALA A 317 -45.37 -18.62 6.03
N GLN A 318 -45.14 -19.81 5.47
CA GLN A 318 -44.10 -20.71 5.96
C GLN A 318 -42.68 -20.25 5.61
N VAL A 319 -42.49 -19.70 4.42
CA VAL A 319 -41.18 -19.18 3.98
C VAL A 319 -40.84 -17.91 4.75
N ARG A 320 -41.79 -16.99 4.86
CA ARG A 320 -41.68 -15.75 5.63
C ARG A 320 -41.28 -16.02 7.07
N ALA A 321 -42.01 -16.91 7.76
CA ALA A 321 -41.70 -17.28 9.14
C ALA A 321 -40.29 -17.84 9.30
N ARG A 322 -39.78 -18.61 8.32
CA ARG A 322 -38.41 -19.16 8.35
C ARG A 322 -37.35 -18.09 8.12
N ILE A 323 -37.55 -17.21 7.13
CA ILE A 323 -36.65 -16.09 6.84
C ILE A 323 -36.59 -15.15 8.04
N GLU A 324 -37.74 -14.74 8.57
CA GLU A 324 -37.82 -13.86 9.74
C GLU A 324 -37.15 -14.46 10.96
N ALA A 325 -37.39 -15.75 11.25
CA ALA A 325 -36.74 -16.44 12.36
C ALA A 325 -35.22 -16.51 12.18
N GLY A 326 -34.74 -16.78 10.95
CA GLY A 326 -33.31 -16.81 10.62
C GLY A 326 -32.64 -15.45 10.78
N CYS A 327 -33.20 -14.41 10.16
CA CYS A 327 -32.68 -13.04 10.24
C CYS A 327 -32.67 -12.50 11.68
N ASN A 328 -33.75 -12.73 12.45
CA ASN A 328 -33.79 -12.34 13.85
C ASN A 328 -32.78 -13.11 14.71
N ALA A 329 -32.51 -14.38 14.42
CA ALA A 329 -31.47 -15.14 15.08
C ALA A 329 -30.06 -14.57 14.80
N VAL A 330 -29.79 -14.17 13.56
CA VAL A 330 -28.52 -13.50 13.18
C VAL A 330 -28.37 -12.16 13.89
N ILE A 331 -29.42 -11.34 13.91
CA ILE A 331 -29.42 -10.04 14.60
C ILE A 331 -29.15 -10.21 16.10
N ASN A 332 -29.78 -11.19 16.74
CA ASN A 332 -29.55 -11.50 18.16
C ASN A 332 -28.16 -12.09 18.44
N ALA A 333 -27.57 -12.79 17.46
CA ALA A 333 -26.24 -13.36 17.56
C ALA A 333 -25.11 -12.35 17.28
N GLU A 334 -25.42 -11.18 16.70
CA GLU A 334 -24.44 -10.18 16.29
C GLU A 334 -23.40 -9.86 17.37
N PRO A 335 -23.75 -9.55 18.63
CA PRO A 335 -22.75 -9.16 19.62
C PRO A 335 -21.69 -10.26 19.86
N ILE A 336 -22.12 -11.52 19.86
CA ILE A 336 -21.24 -12.68 20.08
C ILE A 336 -20.37 -12.94 18.85
N ILE A 337 -20.93 -12.80 17.65
CA ILE A 337 -20.18 -12.95 16.39
C ILE A 337 -19.12 -11.85 16.29
N THR A 338 -19.48 -10.60 16.60
CA THR A 338 -18.56 -9.46 16.65
C THR A 338 -17.49 -9.66 17.71
N GLU A 339 -17.82 -10.23 18.88
CA GLU A 339 -16.83 -10.58 19.92
C GLU A 339 -15.81 -11.60 19.41
N TYR A 340 -16.27 -12.70 18.81
CA TYR A 340 -15.36 -13.71 18.24
C TYR A 340 -14.49 -13.12 17.13
N ASP A 341 -15.08 -12.32 16.23
CA ASP A 341 -14.36 -11.67 15.15
C ASP A 341 -13.40 -10.57 15.64
N THR A 342 -13.66 -9.94 16.77
CA THR A 342 -12.70 -9.02 17.40
C THR A 342 -11.45 -9.75 17.88
N ILE A 343 -11.60 -11.02 18.27
CA ILE A 343 -10.47 -11.84 18.75
C ILE A 343 -9.67 -12.39 17.56
N VAL A 344 -10.35 -12.91 16.52
CA VAL A 344 -9.69 -13.64 15.43
C VAL A 344 -9.65 -12.92 14.08
N GLY A 345 -10.31 -11.77 13.94
CA GLY A 345 -10.46 -11.00 12.71
C GLY A 345 -10.38 -9.49 12.93
N ASP A 346 -11.18 -8.71 12.19
CA ASP A 346 -11.27 -7.25 12.23
C ASP A 346 -12.45 -6.70 13.05
N GLY A 347 -13.33 -7.57 13.54
CA GLY A 347 -14.43 -7.21 14.45
C GLY A 347 -15.61 -6.55 13.74
N ASP A 348 -15.83 -6.85 12.46
CA ASP A 348 -16.90 -6.31 11.63
C ASP A 348 -17.86 -7.37 11.07
N CYS A 349 -17.55 -8.66 11.23
CA CYS A 349 -18.36 -9.76 10.72
C CYS A 349 -19.79 -9.72 11.26
N GLY A 350 -19.98 -9.53 12.58
CA GLY A 350 -21.31 -9.48 13.17
C GLY A 350 -22.14 -8.29 12.67
N TYR A 351 -21.54 -7.09 12.59
CA TYR A 351 -22.21 -5.90 12.04
C TYR A 351 -22.66 -6.14 10.59
N THR A 352 -21.77 -6.70 9.77
CA THR A 352 -22.05 -7.03 8.37
C THR A 352 -23.25 -7.99 8.24
N LEU A 353 -23.27 -9.06 9.03
CA LEU A 353 -24.36 -10.04 9.03
C LEU A 353 -25.69 -9.47 9.55
N ARG A 354 -25.64 -8.63 10.58
CA ARG A 354 -26.84 -7.96 11.13
C ARG A 354 -27.43 -6.99 10.12
N ASP A 355 -26.60 -6.19 9.47
CA ASP A 355 -27.06 -5.18 8.52
C ASP A 355 -27.63 -5.86 7.26
N GLY A 356 -26.98 -6.92 6.78
CA GLY A 356 -27.55 -7.81 5.76
C GLY A 356 -28.89 -8.41 6.19
N ALA A 357 -28.99 -8.97 7.40
CA ALA A 357 -30.24 -9.55 7.90
C ALA A 357 -31.39 -8.53 8.03
N LYS A 358 -31.10 -7.29 8.46
CA LYS A 358 -32.08 -6.20 8.47
C LYS A 358 -32.55 -5.84 7.07
N GLN A 359 -31.64 -5.84 6.09
CA GLN A 359 -32.00 -5.58 4.70
C GLN A 359 -32.91 -6.67 4.15
N VAL A 360 -32.61 -7.95 4.43
CA VAL A 360 -33.48 -9.07 4.04
C VAL A 360 -34.88 -8.89 4.64
N LEU A 361 -34.99 -8.61 5.94
CA LEU A 361 -36.29 -8.39 6.60
C LEU A 361 -37.09 -7.24 5.97
N SER A 362 -36.43 -6.12 5.70
CA SER A 362 -37.05 -4.97 5.03
C SER A 362 -37.54 -5.35 3.63
N PHE A 363 -36.71 -6.05 2.86
CA PHE A 363 -36.98 -6.44 1.48
C PHE A 363 -38.16 -7.41 1.37
N VAL A 364 -38.24 -8.42 2.23
CA VAL A 364 -39.29 -9.44 2.16
C VAL A 364 -40.63 -8.97 2.71
N SER A 365 -40.67 -7.92 3.55
CA SER A 365 -41.87 -7.48 4.27
C SER A 365 -43.09 -7.19 3.39
N SER A 366 -42.87 -6.65 2.18
CA SER A 366 -43.94 -6.21 1.26
C SER A 366 -44.05 -7.05 -0.02
N ARG A 367 -43.36 -8.20 -0.11
CA ARG A 367 -43.25 -9.02 -1.33
C ARG A 367 -43.91 -10.38 -1.17
N ASP A 368 -44.41 -10.94 -2.27
CA ASP A 368 -44.97 -12.30 -2.34
C ASP A 368 -43.85 -13.35 -2.44
N LEU A 369 -43.71 -14.21 -1.43
CA LEU A 369 -42.66 -15.22 -1.35
C LEU A 369 -43.07 -16.57 -1.95
N THR A 370 -44.22 -16.67 -2.62
CA THR A 370 -44.60 -17.88 -3.38
C THR A 370 -43.62 -18.16 -4.53
N LYS A 371 -43.05 -17.11 -5.14
CA LYS A 371 -42.04 -17.17 -6.20
C LYS A 371 -40.62 -16.99 -5.66
N LEU A 372 -40.20 -17.87 -4.76
CA LEU A 372 -38.95 -17.70 -4.00
C LEU A 372 -37.69 -17.56 -4.87
N SER A 373 -37.58 -18.25 -6.01
CA SER A 373 -36.42 -18.15 -6.92
C SER A 373 -36.21 -16.73 -7.44
N GLU A 374 -37.27 -16.08 -7.95
CA GLU A 374 -37.24 -14.71 -8.47
C GLU A 374 -36.92 -13.71 -7.36
N ILE A 375 -37.59 -13.85 -6.21
CA ILE A 375 -37.39 -12.95 -5.07
C ILE A 375 -35.97 -13.02 -4.52
N VAL A 376 -35.36 -14.22 -4.44
CA VAL A 376 -33.97 -14.35 -3.98
C VAL A 376 -32.99 -13.74 -5.00
N ALA A 377 -33.25 -13.89 -6.31
CA ALA A 377 -32.41 -13.25 -7.33
C ALA A 377 -32.45 -11.71 -7.23
N GLU A 378 -33.62 -11.13 -6.99
CA GLU A 378 -33.76 -9.69 -6.79
C GLU A 378 -33.12 -9.23 -5.46
N LEU A 379 -33.23 -10.03 -4.40
CA LEU A 379 -32.61 -9.74 -3.10
C LEU A 379 -31.07 -9.64 -3.21
N VAL A 380 -30.44 -10.45 -4.05
CA VAL A 380 -28.98 -10.42 -4.23
C VAL A 380 -28.50 -9.05 -4.70
N ALA A 381 -29.19 -8.44 -5.68
CA ALA A 381 -28.82 -7.13 -6.20
C ALA A 381 -28.81 -6.05 -5.09
N GLU A 382 -29.69 -6.19 -4.11
CA GLU A 382 -29.76 -5.29 -2.96
C GLU A 382 -28.71 -5.60 -1.90
N LEU A 383 -28.37 -6.87 -1.70
CA LEU A 383 -27.31 -7.29 -0.77
C LEU A 383 -25.91 -6.97 -1.27
N GLU A 384 -25.65 -6.96 -2.58
CA GLU A 384 -24.33 -6.60 -3.15
C GLU A 384 -23.90 -5.18 -2.80
N VAL A 385 -24.86 -4.26 -2.65
CA VAL A 385 -24.60 -2.85 -2.31
C VAL A 385 -24.45 -2.66 -0.81
N ASN A 386 -25.26 -3.38 -0.02
CA ASN A 386 -25.42 -3.12 1.41
C ASN A 386 -24.60 -4.05 2.31
N MET A 387 -24.16 -5.21 1.80
CA MET A 387 -23.36 -6.16 2.56
C MET A 387 -21.89 -6.11 2.11
N GLY A 388 -21.05 -5.50 2.93
CA GLY A 388 -19.63 -5.31 2.64
C GLY A 388 -18.77 -6.56 2.82
N GLY A 389 -17.52 -6.45 2.38
CA GLY A 389 -16.47 -7.43 2.66
C GLY A 389 -16.56 -8.71 1.84
N THR A 390 -15.66 -9.65 2.13
CA THR A 390 -15.59 -10.94 1.44
C THR A 390 -16.78 -11.84 1.78
N SER A 391 -17.35 -11.71 2.98
CA SER A 391 -18.58 -12.40 3.38
C SER A 391 -19.76 -11.96 2.49
N GLY A 392 -19.94 -10.65 2.31
CA GLY A 392 -20.89 -10.05 1.36
C GLY A 392 -20.94 -10.77 0.01
N ALA A 393 -19.78 -10.82 -0.64
CA ALA A 393 -19.62 -11.47 -1.94
C ALA A 393 -19.93 -12.98 -1.91
N LEU A 394 -19.46 -13.71 -0.90
CA LEU A 394 -19.70 -15.16 -0.79
C LEU A 394 -21.18 -15.50 -0.59
N TYR A 395 -21.89 -14.74 0.24
CA TYR A 395 -23.34 -14.91 0.41
C TYR A 395 -24.10 -14.56 -0.88
N CYS A 396 -23.71 -13.49 -1.59
CA CYS A 396 -24.33 -13.13 -2.88
C CYS A 396 -24.11 -14.22 -3.94
N ILE A 397 -22.91 -14.79 -4.03
CA ILE A 397 -22.61 -15.93 -4.91
C ILE A 397 -23.49 -17.13 -4.55
N PHE A 398 -23.57 -17.48 -3.27
CA PHE A 398 -24.38 -18.61 -2.80
C PHE A 398 -25.86 -18.40 -3.07
N LEU A 399 -26.40 -17.21 -2.78
CA LEU A 399 -27.81 -16.88 -3.00
C LEU A 399 -28.16 -16.79 -4.48
N THR A 400 -27.27 -16.29 -5.33
CA THR A 400 -27.45 -16.28 -6.79
C THR A 400 -27.55 -17.70 -7.32
N ALA A 401 -26.64 -18.58 -6.87
CA ALA A 401 -26.67 -19.98 -7.26
C ALA A 401 -27.92 -20.69 -6.71
N LEU A 402 -28.33 -20.38 -5.47
CA LEU A 402 -29.54 -20.90 -4.87
C LEU A 402 -30.79 -20.47 -5.64
N ALA A 403 -30.91 -19.20 -6.04
CA ALA A 403 -32.02 -18.71 -6.85
C ALA A 403 -32.14 -19.48 -8.17
N ALA A 404 -31.00 -19.69 -8.86
CA ALA A 404 -30.96 -20.48 -10.09
C ALA A 404 -31.33 -21.96 -9.85
N SER A 405 -30.81 -22.58 -8.80
CA SER A 405 -31.09 -23.98 -8.50
C SER A 405 -32.53 -24.22 -7.99
N LEU A 406 -33.13 -23.25 -7.30
CA LEU A 406 -34.55 -23.29 -6.91
C LEU A 406 -35.50 -23.25 -8.13
N ALA A 407 -35.04 -22.69 -9.26
CA ALA A 407 -35.78 -22.69 -10.51
C ALA A 407 -35.69 -24.03 -11.27
N SER A 408 -34.58 -24.76 -11.15
CA SER A 408 -34.32 -25.98 -11.93
C SER A 408 -34.61 -27.29 -11.19
N GLU A 409 -34.35 -27.35 -9.89
CA GLU A 409 -34.39 -28.58 -9.09
C GLU A 409 -35.79 -28.94 -8.58
N SER A 410 -35.98 -30.20 -8.19
CA SER A 410 -37.25 -30.74 -7.67
C SER A 410 -37.39 -30.67 -6.15
N SER A 411 -36.33 -30.29 -5.42
CA SER A 411 -36.35 -30.21 -3.96
C SER A 411 -35.38 -29.16 -3.41
N VAL A 412 -35.68 -28.61 -2.23
CA VAL A 412 -34.81 -27.63 -1.55
C VAL A 412 -33.42 -28.20 -1.19
N PRO A 413 -33.27 -29.46 -0.72
CA PRO A 413 -31.94 -30.03 -0.49
C PRO A 413 -31.08 -30.12 -1.76
N ALA A 414 -31.66 -30.53 -2.89
CA ALA A 414 -30.97 -30.55 -4.18
C ALA A 414 -30.55 -29.14 -4.63
N ALA A 415 -31.43 -28.15 -4.42
CA ALA A 415 -31.11 -26.75 -4.74
C ALA A 415 -29.96 -26.19 -3.88
N LEU A 416 -29.92 -26.53 -2.59
CA LEU A 416 -28.82 -26.15 -1.69
C LEU A 416 -27.50 -26.83 -2.07
N GLN A 417 -27.55 -28.08 -2.53
CA GLN A 417 -26.37 -28.80 -3.02
C GLN A 417 -25.80 -28.14 -4.28
N GLY A 418 -26.66 -27.80 -5.25
CA GLY A 418 -26.26 -27.04 -6.43
C GLY A 418 -25.65 -25.66 -6.09
N ALA A 419 -26.24 -24.96 -5.11
CA ALA A 419 -25.69 -23.69 -4.62
C ALA A 419 -24.31 -23.84 -3.96
N LEU A 420 -24.14 -24.90 -3.15
CA LEU A 420 -22.87 -25.20 -2.49
C LEU A 420 -21.77 -25.55 -3.50
N GLU A 421 -22.07 -26.36 -4.51
CA GLU A 421 -21.13 -26.70 -5.57
C GLU A 421 -20.65 -25.47 -6.33
N GLN A 422 -21.55 -24.52 -6.61
CA GLN A 422 -21.18 -23.26 -7.24
C GLN A 422 -20.32 -22.41 -6.32
N LEU A 423 -20.68 -22.28 -5.03
CA LEU A 423 -19.86 -21.55 -4.06
C LEU A 423 -18.44 -22.12 -4.00
N CYS A 424 -18.30 -23.44 -3.94
CA CYS A 424 -17.02 -24.15 -3.94
C CYS A 424 -16.15 -23.95 -5.19
N LYS A 425 -16.69 -23.43 -6.30
CA LYS A 425 -15.91 -23.04 -7.49
C LYS A 425 -15.28 -21.65 -7.35
N TYR A 426 -15.91 -20.76 -6.59
CA TYR A 426 -15.42 -19.39 -6.35
C TYR A 426 -14.55 -19.27 -5.10
N THR A 427 -14.76 -20.12 -4.09
CA THR A 427 -13.92 -20.19 -2.90
C THR A 427 -13.12 -21.49 -2.83
N ASN A 428 -11.86 -21.36 -2.42
CA ASN A 428 -10.99 -22.50 -2.11
C ASN A 428 -11.29 -23.10 -0.72
N ALA A 429 -12.16 -22.48 0.08
CA ALA A 429 -12.46 -22.95 1.44
C ALA A 429 -13.21 -24.30 1.43
N ARG A 430 -12.74 -25.22 2.25
CA ARG A 430 -13.30 -26.56 2.49
C ARG A 430 -13.40 -26.83 3.99
N VAL A 431 -14.02 -27.96 4.35
CA VAL A 431 -14.03 -28.45 5.74
C VAL A 431 -12.58 -28.64 6.21
N GLY A 432 -12.24 -28.06 7.36
CA GLY A 432 -10.90 -28.04 7.94
C GLY A 432 -10.11 -26.76 7.70
N ASP A 433 -10.65 -25.76 6.98
CA ASP A 433 -9.98 -24.48 6.73
C ASP A 433 -10.32 -23.37 7.74
N ARG A 434 -11.25 -23.66 8.67
CA ARG A 434 -11.73 -22.76 9.73
C ARG A 434 -12.49 -21.56 9.15
N THR A 435 -13.60 -21.85 8.48
CA THR A 435 -14.49 -20.87 7.84
C THR A 435 -15.95 -21.32 7.97
N MET A 436 -16.92 -20.50 7.53
CA MET A 436 -18.34 -20.90 7.47
C MET A 436 -18.60 -22.22 6.71
N MET A 437 -17.68 -22.64 5.84
CA MET A 437 -17.79 -23.91 5.11
C MET A 437 -17.72 -25.13 6.02
N ASP A 438 -17.09 -25.01 7.20
CA ASP A 438 -17.05 -26.07 8.23
C ASP A 438 -18.44 -26.37 8.81
N ALA A 439 -19.37 -25.41 8.77
CA ALA A 439 -20.75 -25.60 9.16
C ALA A 439 -21.66 -25.84 7.95
N LEU A 440 -21.44 -25.12 6.85
CA LEU A 440 -22.31 -25.15 5.67
C LEU A 440 -22.21 -26.46 4.88
N ILE A 441 -21.00 -26.99 4.64
CA ILE A 441 -20.82 -28.24 3.88
C ILE A 441 -21.49 -29.41 4.61
N PRO A 442 -21.20 -29.68 5.91
CA PRO A 442 -21.84 -30.79 6.61
C PRO A 442 -23.36 -30.64 6.72
N PHE A 443 -23.87 -29.40 6.81
CA PHE A 443 -25.31 -29.13 6.82
C PHE A 443 -25.97 -29.58 5.52
N VAL A 444 -25.46 -29.11 4.37
CA VAL A 444 -26.07 -29.36 3.05
C VAL A 444 -25.96 -30.84 2.68
N GLU A 445 -24.80 -31.47 2.89
CA GLU A 445 -24.59 -32.89 2.58
C GLU A 445 -25.52 -33.80 3.43
N THR A 446 -25.67 -33.49 4.72
CA THR A 446 -26.54 -34.27 5.62
C THR A 446 -28.02 -34.04 5.32
N LEU A 447 -28.40 -32.83 4.92
CA LEU A 447 -29.77 -32.51 4.53
C LEU A 447 -30.16 -33.24 3.23
N ALA A 448 -29.26 -33.32 2.26
CA ALA A 448 -29.46 -34.08 1.02
C ALA A 448 -29.52 -35.59 1.29
N GLY A 449 -28.62 -36.12 2.12
CA GLY A 449 -28.53 -37.55 2.43
C GLY A 449 -29.70 -38.11 3.25
N ASN A 450 -30.37 -37.30 4.06
CA ASN A 450 -31.49 -37.70 4.92
C ASN A 450 -32.88 -37.30 4.38
N GLY A 451 -33.01 -37.10 3.06
CA GLY A 451 -34.30 -36.79 2.43
C GLY A 451 -34.93 -35.48 2.90
N GLY A 452 -34.14 -34.53 3.38
CA GLY A 452 -34.61 -33.21 3.84
C GLY A 452 -34.88 -33.06 5.34
N ASP A 453 -34.52 -34.02 6.19
CA ASP A 453 -34.61 -33.83 7.65
C ASP A 453 -33.55 -32.83 8.14
N ALA A 454 -34.03 -31.67 8.61
CA ALA A 454 -33.18 -30.59 9.11
C ALA A 454 -32.52 -30.88 10.46
N LYS A 455 -33.09 -31.78 11.29
CA LYS A 455 -32.52 -32.07 12.63
C LYS A 455 -31.11 -32.66 12.58
N PRO A 456 -30.84 -33.77 11.86
CA PRO A 456 -29.48 -34.31 11.78
C PRO A 456 -28.51 -33.35 11.08
N ALA A 457 -28.99 -32.58 10.10
CA ALA A 457 -28.19 -31.57 9.41
C ALA A 457 -27.74 -30.44 10.35
N LEU A 458 -28.63 -29.97 11.24
CA LEU A 458 -28.30 -28.95 12.24
C LEU A 458 -27.28 -29.45 13.27
N GLU A 459 -27.37 -30.71 13.71
CA GLU A 459 -26.36 -31.26 14.64
C GLU A 459 -24.99 -31.37 13.96
N LYS A 460 -24.94 -31.80 12.70
CA LYS A 460 -23.68 -31.83 11.92
C LYS A 460 -23.07 -30.45 11.70
N ALA A 461 -23.91 -29.44 11.44
CA ALA A 461 -23.45 -28.06 11.37
C ALA A 461 -22.83 -27.62 12.70
N ARG A 462 -23.49 -27.89 13.85
CA ARG A 462 -22.98 -27.57 15.19
C ARG A 462 -21.65 -28.24 15.50
N GLU A 463 -21.50 -29.52 15.16
CA GLU A 463 -20.23 -30.24 15.28
C GLU A 463 -19.12 -29.55 14.49
N GLY A 464 -19.43 -29.12 13.25
CA GLY A 464 -18.54 -28.32 12.42
C GLY A 464 -18.08 -27.03 13.10
N VAL A 465 -19.03 -26.24 13.62
CA VAL A 465 -18.72 -25.00 14.38
C VAL A 465 -17.81 -25.28 15.57
N GLU A 466 -18.11 -26.28 16.38
CA GLU A 466 -17.31 -26.62 17.57
C GLU A 466 -15.91 -27.09 17.18
N GLY A 467 -15.81 -27.82 16.06
CA GLY A 467 -14.54 -28.26 15.48
C GLY A 467 -13.60 -27.08 15.21
N THR A 468 -14.13 -25.96 14.70
CA THR A 468 -13.33 -24.77 14.35
C THR A 468 -12.52 -24.18 15.51
N LYS A 469 -12.91 -24.42 16.76
CA LYS A 469 -12.15 -23.97 17.96
C LYS A 469 -10.78 -24.61 18.09
N LYS A 470 -10.62 -25.81 17.52
CA LYS A 470 -9.41 -26.64 17.62
C LYS A 470 -8.60 -26.65 16.32
N MET A 471 -9.08 -25.97 15.28
CA MET A 471 -8.45 -25.93 13.96
C MET A 471 -7.51 -24.73 13.83
N GLU A 472 -6.46 -24.91 13.03
CA GLU A 472 -5.61 -23.82 12.58
C GLU A 472 -6.25 -23.13 11.37
N ALA A 473 -6.25 -21.80 11.34
CA ALA A 473 -6.80 -21.05 10.21
C ALA A 473 -5.88 -21.15 9.00
N LYS A 474 -6.40 -21.66 7.86
CA LYS A 474 -5.67 -21.72 6.58
C LYS A 474 -6.08 -20.61 5.61
N LEU A 475 -7.27 -20.07 5.79
CA LEU A 475 -7.86 -19.02 4.95
C LEU A 475 -8.44 -17.90 5.80
N GLY A 476 -8.65 -16.74 5.18
CA GLY A 476 -9.22 -15.57 5.83
C GLY A 476 -8.23 -14.81 6.74
N ARG A 477 -8.74 -13.79 7.43
CA ARG A 477 -7.93 -12.88 8.25
C ARG A 477 -7.34 -13.55 9.50
N SER A 478 -7.96 -14.63 9.97
CA SER A 478 -7.48 -15.45 11.08
C SER A 478 -6.10 -16.07 10.83
N THR A 479 -5.65 -16.17 9.56
CA THR A 479 -4.30 -16.66 9.19
C THR A 479 -3.17 -15.73 9.65
N TYR A 480 -3.47 -14.46 9.94
CA TYR A 480 -2.47 -13.49 10.38
C TYR A 480 -2.15 -13.57 11.88
N LEU A 481 -2.84 -14.43 12.62
CA LEU A 481 -2.75 -14.54 14.06
C LEU A 481 -2.04 -15.84 14.45
N ASP A 482 -1.25 -15.76 15.53
CA ASP A 482 -0.60 -16.94 16.10
C ASP A 482 -1.66 -17.91 16.67
N GLU A 483 -1.38 -19.22 16.59
CA GLU A 483 -2.29 -20.28 17.03
C GLU A 483 -2.81 -20.09 18.47
N SER A 484 -1.98 -19.50 19.33
CA SER A 484 -2.31 -19.18 20.73
C SER A 484 -3.46 -18.17 20.89
N ALA A 485 -3.67 -17.27 19.92
CA ALA A 485 -4.75 -16.28 19.92
C ALA A 485 -6.05 -16.87 19.34
N THR A 486 -5.94 -17.87 18.47
CA THR A 486 -7.08 -18.47 17.78
C THR A 486 -7.69 -19.66 18.52
N ARG A 487 -6.91 -20.36 19.36
CA ARG A 487 -7.32 -21.60 20.02
C ARG A 487 -8.43 -21.35 21.05
N GLY A 488 -9.52 -22.12 20.95
CA GLY A 488 -10.66 -22.07 21.87
C GLY A 488 -11.80 -21.13 21.43
N VAL A 489 -11.57 -20.30 20.41
CA VAL A 489 -12.58 -19.39 19.85
C VAL A 489 -13.14 -19.99 18.54
N PRO A 490 -14.46 -20.16 18.40
CA PRO A 490 -15.07 -20.58 17.14
C PRO A 490 -14.78 -19.60 16.01
N ASP A 491 -14.83 -20.09 14.78
CA ASP A 491 -14.90 -19.20 13.62
C ASP A 491 -16.15 -18.29 13.70
N PRO A 492 -16.00 -16.96 13.55
CA PRO A 492 -17.12 -16.02 13.69
C PRO A 492 -18.22 -16.25 12.65
N ALA A 493 -17.84 -16.60 11.42
CA ALA A 493 -18.78 -16.84 10.33
C ALA A 493 -19.52 -18.18 10.47
N SER A 494 -19.06 -19.05 11.38
CA SER A 494 -19.68 -20.34 11.70
C SER A 494 -20.53 -20.32 12.98
N GLY A 495 -20.69 -19.18 13.68
CA GLY A 495 -21.15 -19.13 15.07
C GLY A 495 -22.35 -20.04 15.45
N LYS A 496 -22.24 -20.75 16.60
CA LYS A 496 -23.22 -21.76 17.07
C LYS A 496 -24.66 -21.26 17.18
N GLN A 497 -24.83 -19.95 17.32
CA GLN A 497 -26.13 -19.31 17.53
C GLN A 497 -26.97 -19.25 16.24
N LEU A 498 -26.33 -19.28 15.05
CA LEU A 498 -27.00 -19.42 13.75
C LEU A 498 -27.77 -20.76 13.62
N VAL A 499 -27.38 -21.78 14.39
CA VAL A 499 -27.90 -23.16 14.29
C VAL A 499 -28.98 -23.48 15.34
N ARG A 500 -29.53 -22.47 16.03
CA ARG A 500 -30.49 -22.66 17.13
C ARG A 500 -31.92 -22.31 16.69
N GLN A 501 -32.60 -23.21 15.97
CA GLN A 501 -34.08 -23.22 15.89
C GLN A 501 -34.65 -24.34 16.78
N LYS A 502 -35.66 -23.98 17.58
CA LYS A 502 -36.44 -24.78 18.56
C LYS A 502 -35.82 -25.06 19.94
N GLN A 503 -36.01 -24.13 20.88
CA GLN A 503 -36.46 -24.45 22.25
C GLN A 503 -36.94 -23.20 23.00
N TRP A 504 -38.15 -22.73 22.70
CA TRP A 504 -38.79 -21.62 23.43
C TRP A 504 -40.29 -21.82 23.54
N HIS A 505 -40.74 -22.94 24.10
CA HIS A 505 -42.13 -23.15 24.57
C HIS A 505 -42.03 -24.17 25.70
N LEU A 506 -41.89 -23.72 26.96
CA LEU A 506 -42.20 -24.44 28.22
C LEU A 506 -41.61 -23.84 29.51
N ARG A 507 -40.97 -22.65 29.48
CA ARG A 507 -40.23 -22.16 30.66
C ARG A 507 -40.65 -20.82 31.26
N ASP A 508 -41.82 -20.28 30.89
CA ASP A 508 -42.33 -19.01 31.45
C ASP A 508 -43.69 -19.13 32.17
N PHE A 509 -44.03 -20.33 32.66
CA PHE A 509 -45.26 -20.54 33.46
C PHE A 509 -44.97 -21.01 34.89
N ARG A 510 -43.99 -20.41 35.58
CA ARG A 510 -43.88 -20.51 37.05
C ARG A 510 -42.92 -19.47 37.66
N ARG A 511 -43.40 -18.25 37.92
CA ARG A 511 -43.20 -17.48 39.18
C ARG A 511 -43.63 -16.02 38.99
N GLN A 512 -44.87 -15.72 39.37
CA GLN A 512 -45.25 -14.44 39.93
C GLN A 512 -45.36 -14.64 41.44
N HIS A 513 -44.51 -13.95 42.21
CA HIS A 513 -44.86 -12.98 43.25
C HIS A 513 -43.71 -12.77 44.27
N PRO A 514 -43.59 -11.54 44.81
CA PRO A 514 -42.36 -11.01 45.41
C PRO A 514 -42.37 -11.15 46.93
N GLN A 515 -41.19 -11.11 47.55
CA GLN A 515 -41.06 -10.68 48.95
C GLN A 515 -39.67 -10.10 49.25
N THR A 516 -39.73 -9.13 50.16
CA THR A 516 -38.80 -8.13 50.67
C THR A 516 -37.72 -8.66 51.62
N GLU A 517 -36.63 -7.89 51.78
CA GLU A 517 -35.79 -7.61 52.98
C GLU A 517 -34.34 -7.35 52.52
N GLU A 518 -33.82 -6.12 52.52
CA GLU A 518 -33.31 -5.26 53.63
C GLU A 518 -31.78 -5.35 53.82
N VAL A 519 -31.25 -4.26 54.39
CA VAL A 519 -29.90 -3.70 54.27
C VAL A 519 -28.89 -4.38 55.21
N GLY A 520 -27.61 -4.41 54.83
CA GLY A 520 -26.54 -4.72 55.77
C GLY A 520 -25.12 -4.53 55.21
N ASP A 521 -24.53 -3.36 55.48
CA ASP A 521 -23.10 -3.08 55.39
C ASP A 521 -22.28 -4.12 56.16
N HIS A 522 -21.10 -4.53 55.65
CA HIS A 522 -19.94 -4.76 56.51
C HIS A 522 -18.61 -4.65 55.76
N VAL A 523 -17.79 -3.80 56.36
CA VAL A 523 -16.43 -3.39 56.00
C VAL A 523 -15.43 -4.09 56.93
N LEU A 524 -14.29 -4.51 56.36
CA LEU A 524 -12.96 -4.80 56.96
C LEU A 524 -12.78 -5.96 57.96
N ARG A 525 -11.86 -6.88 57.65
CA ARG A 525 -10.46 -6.87 58.17
C ARG A 525 -9.63 -8.02 57.56
N CYS A 526 -8.38 -7.71 57.21
CA CYS A 526 -7.37 -8.67 56.79
C CYS A 526 -6.30 -8.72 57.88
N ASP A 527 -6.03 -9.93 58.39
CA ASP A 527 -5.12 -10.19 59.51
C ASP A 527 -3.65 -10.27 59.07
N VAL A 528 -2.79 -9.85 59.99
CA VAL A 528 -1.34 -9.70 59.85
C VAL A 528 -0.65 -11.04 60.10
N GLY A 529 0.14 -11.51 59.13
CA GLY A 529 1.06 -12.65 59.28
C GLY A 529 2.48 -12.28 58.87
N ARG A 530 3.38 -12.19 59.86
CA ARG A 530 4.81 -11.91 59.70
C ARG A 530 5.56 -13.14 59.15
N GLY A 531 6.55 -12.90 58.29
CA GLY A 531 7.52 -13.90 57.86
C GLY A 531 8.69 -13.25 57.12
N THR A 532 9.73 -12.90 57.87
CA THR A 532 10.99 -12.31 57.39
C THR A 532 11.87 -13.34 56.68
N LEU A 533 12.46 -12.97 55.53
CA LEU A 533 13.81 -13.42 55.16
C LEU A 533 14.47 -12.42 54.19
N SER A 534 15.62 -11.93 54.63
CA SER A 534 16.45 -10.90 54.02
C SER A 534 17.22 -11.40 52.79
N VAL A 535 17.29 -10.60 51.73
CA VAL A 535 18.46 -10.59 50.82
C VAL A 535 18.78 -9.14 50.48
N ARG A 536 20.01 -8.74 50.84
CA ARG A 536 20.63 -7.44 50.57
C ARG A 536 20.73 -7.21 49.06
N PHE A 537 20.32 -6.04 48.58
CA PHE A 537 20.77 -5.52 47.30
C PHE A 537 21.49 -4.20 47.49
N ALA A 538 22.73 -4.19 47.01
CA ALA A 538 23.65 -3.08 47.02
C ALA A 538 23.11 -1.87 46.24
N ASN A 539 23.36 -0.69 46.79
CA ASN A 539 23.21 0.58 46.11
C ASN A 539 24.09 0.61 44.86
N ALA A 540 23.46 0.89 43.71
CA ALA A 540 24.11 1.46 42.54
C ALA A 540 23.20 2.59 42.03
N PRO A 541 23.65 3.85 42.03
CA PRO A 541 22.84 4.98 41.57
C PRO A 541 22.71 4.92 40.04
N GLN A 542 21.48 4.80 39.53
CA GLN A 542 21.23 5.12 38.13
C GLN A 542 20.92 6.61 38.03
N GLU A 543 21.86 7.33 37.44
CA GLU A 543 21.75 8.73 37.04
C GLU A 543 20.45 8.97 36.27
N MET A 544 19.54 9.73 36.87
CA MET A 544 18.48 10.41 36.14
C MET A 544 19.12 11.56 35.37
N HIS A 545 19.09 11.50 34.04
CA HIS A 545 19.37 12.66 33.21
C HIS A 545 18.42 13.80 33.60
N SER A 546 18.98 14.78 34.31
CA SER A 546 18.36 16.05 34.60
C SER A 546 18.12 16.78 33.28
N LYS A 547 16.84 16.96 32.92
CA LYS A 547 16.49 18.02 31.98
C LYS A 547 16.88 19.33 32.64
N MET A 548 17.73 20.11 31.98
CA MET A 548 18.10 21.44 32.49
C MET A 548 16.82 22.24 32.79
N PRO A 549 16.69 22.83 33.99
CA PRO A 549 15.55 23.67 34.30
C PRO A 549 15.59 24.91 33.40
N SER A 550 14.49 25.17 32.71
CA SER A 550 14.31 26.37 31.90
C SER A 550 14.51 27.61 32.78
N THR A 551 15.51 28.42 32.45
CA THR A 551 15.88 29.66 33.15
C THR A 551 14.85 30.80 33.01
N TYR A 552 13.72 30.56 32.34
CA TYR A 552 12.70 31.59 32.03
C TYR A 552 11.32 31.36 32.68
N LYS A 553 11.23 30.49 33.69
CA LYS A 553 10.04 30.42 34.56
C LYS A 553 10.45 30.57 36.01
N LYS A 554 10.64 31.82 36.44
CA LYS A 554 10.52 32.16 37.87
C LYS A 554 9.02 32.21 38.18
N ASP A 555 8.60 31.54 39.24
CA ASP A 555 7.23 31.68 39.75
C ASP A 555 7.01 33.14 40.13
N LYS A 556 5.94 33.73 39.58
CA LYS A 556 5.60 35.13 39.80
C LYS A 556 5.01 35.23 41.22
N PRO A 557 5.48 36.14 42.10
CA PRO A 557 5.03 36.21 43.50
C PRO A 557 3.54 36.52 43.72
N TRP A 558 2.82 36.96 42.68
CA TRP A 558 1.38 37.27 42.72
C TRP A 558 0.50 36.15 42.13
N ASP A 559 1.09 34.99 41.87
CA ASP A 559 0.48 33.85 41.19
C ASP A 559 -0.01 32.82 42.21
N THR A 560 -0.79 33.26 43.21
CA THR A 560 -1.39 32.41 44.26
C THR A 560 -2.54 31.57 43.70
N ASP A 561 -2.70 30.33 44.16
CA ASP A 561 -3.78 29.40 43.73
C ASP A 561 -5.21 29.92 44.01
N ASP A 562 -5.32 30.97 44.84
CA ASP A 562 -6.57 31.68 45.16
C ASP A 562 -7.10 32.55 44.00
N ILE A 563 -6.26 32.88 43.00
CA ILE A 563 -6.63 33.70 41.85
C ILE A 563 -6.86 32.80 40.64
N ASP A 564 -8.13 32.58 40.26
CA ASP A 564 -8.45 31.87 39.02
C ASP A 564 -8.18 32.76 37.80
N LYS A 565 -6.95 32.70 37.28
CA LYS A 565 -6.40 33.52 36.17
C LYS A 565 -7.19 33.44 34.86
N TRP A 566 -8.20 32.57 34.80
CA TRP A 566 -9.00 32.25 33.63
C TRP A 566 -10.49 32.59 33.81
N LYS A 567 -10.86 33.20 34.94
CA LYS A 567 -12.23 33.65 35.17
C LYS A 567 -12.44 34.97 34.44
N GLU A 568 -13.14 34.90 33.31
CA GLU A 568 -13.56 36.08 32.54
C GLU A 568 -14.80 36.69 33.19
N GLU A 569 -14.79 38.01 33.44
CA GLU A 569 -15.98 38.74 33.87
C GLU A 569 -16.79 39.11 32.61
N ALA A 570 -18.10 38.85 32.65
CA ALA A 570 -18.97 39.05 31.49
C ALA A 570 -18.99 40.53 31.06
N PHE A 571 -18.63 40.79 29.80
CA PHE A 571 -18.59 42.15 29.26
C PHE A 571 -20.00 42.60 28.89
N THR A 572 -20.55 43.52 29.69
CA THR A 572 -21.90 44.05 29.47
C THR A 572 -21.90 45.20 28.45
N PRO A 573 -22.98 45.41 27.68
CA PRO A 573 -23.07 46.52 26.72
C PRO A 573 -22.84 47.91 27.33
N GLU A 574 -23.08 48.08 28.63
CA GLU A 574 -22.88 49.32 29.39
C GLU A 574 -21.40 49.64 29.65
N GLN A 575 -20.53 48.64 29.60
CA GLN A 575 -19.08 48.77 29.82
C GLN A 575 -18.32 49.16 28.55
N ASN A 576 -19.01 49.37 27.42
CA ASN A 576 -18.39 49.83 26.18
C ASN A 576 -18.08 51.33 26.19
N ALA A 577 -17.03 51.71 26.94
CA ALA A 577 -16.55 53.10 27.05
C ALA A 577 -15.93 53.65 25.75
N GLY A 578 -15.62 52.80 24.76
CA GLY A 578 -14.89 53.16 23.54
C GLY A 578 -15.73 53.44 22.29
N GLY A 579 -17.06 53.24 22.34
CA GLY A 579 -17.96 53.43 21.19
C GLY A 579 -17.98 52.27 20.19
N THR A 580 -18.48 52.51 18.98
CA THR A 580 -18.59 51.49 17.92
C THR A 580 -17.27 51.30 17.17
N PHE A 581 -16.91 50.07 16.81
CA PHE A 581 -15.69 49.79 16.05
C PHE A 581 -15.61 50.57 14.72
N SER A 582 -14.46 51.21 14.48
CA SER A 582 -14.14 51.91 13.22
C SER A 582 -13.60 50.98 12.13
N GLU A 583 -13.00 49.85 12.52
CA GLU A 583 -12.35 48.88 11.61
C GLU A 583 -13.13 47.55 11.54
N GLU A 584 -13.12 46.90 10.38
CA GLU A 584 -13.81 45.62 10.14
C GLU A 584 -12.84 44.44 10.36
N SER A 585 -13.19 43.54 11.28
CA SER A 585 -12.53 42.24 11.44
C SER A 585 -13.35 41.17 10.72
N SER A 586 -12.72 40.42 9.82
CA SER A 586 -13.34 39.36 9.02
C SER A 586 -12.55 38.07 9.10
N PHE A 587 -13.22 36.96 9.44
CA PHE A 587 -12.64 35.61 9.41
C PHE A 587 -13.43 34.70 8.49
N SER A 588 -12.73 33.91 7.68
CA SER A 588 -13.34 32.92 6.80
C SER A 588 -12.79 31.52 7.07
N THR A 589 -13.61 30.49 6.90
CA THR A 589 -13.22 29.09 7.01
C THR A 589 -13.91 28.26 5.93
N LEU A 590 -13.12 27.46 5.21
CA LEU A 590 -13.62 26.52 4.21
C LEU A 590 -14.22 25.28 4.88
N PHE A 591 -15.31 24.74 4.29
CA PHE A 591 -15.94 23.50 4.73
C PHE A 591 -16.00 22.45 3.61
N PRO A 592 -15.97 21.15 3.94
CA PRO A 592 -16.10 20.10 2.94
C PRO A 592 -17.49 20.07 2.28
N LYS A 593 -17.55 19.76 0.98
CA LYS A 593 -18.79 19.74 0.19
C LYS A 593 -19.95 18.95 0.82
N TYR A 594 -19.67 17.81 1.47
CA TYR A 594 -20.71 17.00 2.11
C TYR A 594 -21.43 17.69 3.28
N ARG A 595 -20.87 18.78 3.84
CA ARG A 595 -21.49 19.56 4.93
C ARG A 595 -22.49 20.60 4.44
N GLU A 596 -22.50 20.90 3.15
CA GLU A 596 -23.33 21.93 2.54
C GLU A 596 -24.81 21.81 2.93
N ALA A 597 -25.40 20.61 2.76
CA ALA A 597 -26.82 20.40 3.03
C ALA A 597 -27.18 20.67 4.51
N TYR A 598 -26.33 20.24 5.44
CA TYR A 598 -26.53 20.47 6.87
C TYR A 598 -26.35 21.94 7.25
N LEU A 599 -25.31 22.59 6.72
CA LEU A 599 -25.03 23.99 6.99
C LEU A 599 -26.16 24.88 6.45
N LYS A 600 -26.63 24.63 5.22
CA LYS A 600 -27.78 25.33 4.64
C LYS A 600 -29.03 25.23 5.50
N ALA A 601 -29.32 24.04 6.05
CA ALA A 601 -30.47 23.83 6.92
C ALA A 601 -30.34 24.50 8.30
N SER A 602 -29.13 24.55 8.86
CA SER A 602 -28.86 25.08 10.21
C SER A 602 -28.43 26.56 10.23
N TRP A 603 -28.14 27.15 9.08
CA TRP A 603 -27.66 28.54 8.94
C TRP A 603 -28.59 29.61 9.54
N PRO A 604 -29.93 29.51 9.41
CA PRO A 604 -30.83 30.50 10.03
C PRO A 604 -30.68 30.58 11.55
N MET A 605 -30.45 29.42 12.20
CA MET A 605 -30.23 29.37 13.64
C MET A 605 -28.91 30.04 14.05
N ILE A 606 -27.85 29.82 13.28
CA ILE A 606 -26.53 30.41 13.52
C ILE A 606 -26.59 31.93 13.36
N THR A 607 -27.25 32.39 12.30
CA THR A 607 -27.44 33.83 12.02
C THR A 607 -28.16 34.52 13.18
N ARG A 608 -29.27 33.94 13.66
CA ARG A 608 -30.03 34.48 14.79
C ARG A 608 -29.22 34.57 16.10
N GLN A 609 -28.26 33.67 16.32
CA GLN A 609 -27.42 33.71 17.52
C GLN A 609 -26.29 34.73 17.39
N LEU A 610 -25.64 34.83 16.23
CA LEU A 610 -24.57 35.81 15.99
C LEU A 610 -25.08 37.25 15.90
N GLU A 611 -26.32 37.46 15.43
CA GLU A 611 -26.97 38.78 15.40
C GLU A 611 -27.11 39.40 16.80
N LYS A 612 -27.27 38.58 17.86
CA LYS A 612 -27.35 39.07 19.24
C LYS A 612 -26.06 39.76 19.70
N TYR A 613 -24.93 39.32 19.16
CA TYR A 613 -23.61 39.90 19.42
C TYR A 613 -23.23 40.96 18.37
N GLY A 614 -24.13 41.28 17.45
CA GLY A 614 -23.89 42.24 16.37
C GLY A 614 -22.89 41.76 15.32
N ILE A 615 -22.74 40.45 15.12
CA ILE A 615 -21.81 39.87 14.13
C ILE A 615 -22.57 39.43 12.89
N ALA A 616 -22.09 39.83 11.71
CA ALA A 616 -22.63 39.38 10.44
C ALA A 616 -21.98 38.05 10.00
N CYS A 617 -22.77 37.14 9.42
CA CYS A 617 -22.25 35.88 8.90
C CYS A 617 -22.80 35.59 7.50
N THR A 618 -21.93 35.13 6.59
CA THR A 618 -22.27 34.74 5.22
C THR A 618 -21.85 33.31 4.93
N LEU A 619 -22.70 32.57 4.22
CA LEU A 619 -22.43 31.20 3.77
C LEU A 619 -22.32 31.21 2.24
N ASP A 620 -21.13 30.94 1.73
CA ASP A 620 -20.86 30.80 0.30
C ASP A 620 -20.87 29.31 -0.08
N LEU A 621 -21.84 28.92 -0.91
CA LEU A 621 -22.00 27.56 -1.40
C LEU A 621 -21.16 27.25 -2.65
N VAL A 622 -20.73 28.28 -3.38
CA VAL A 622 -19.93 28.13 -4.60
C VAL A 622 -18.48 27.88 -4.22
N GLU A 623 -17.92 28.72 -3.34
CA GLU A 623 -16.57 28.54 -2.82
C GLU A 623 -16.51 27.48 -1.70
N GLY A 624 -17.63 27.19 -1.05
CA GLY A 624 -17.69 26.30 0.11
C GLY A 624 -17.05 26.94 1.35
N SER A 625 -17.33 28.22 1.59
CA SER A 625 -16.74 29.02 2.67
C SER A 625 -17.80 29.60 3.61
N MET A 626 -17.46 29.72 4.89
CA MET A 626 -18.25 30.43 5.90
C MET A 626 -17.44 31.63 6.37
N THR A 627 -18.04 32.82 6.36
CA THR A 627 -17.36 34.05 6.76
C THR A 627 -18.14 34.75 7.87
N VAL A 628 -17.42 35.26 8.88
CA VAL A 628 -17.97 36.07 9.98
C VAL A 628 -17.26 37.41 10.02
N LYS A 629 -18.02 38.48 10.25
CA LYS A 629 -17.57 39.87 10.16
C LYS A 629 -18.12 40.70 11.31
N THR A 630 -17.30 41.53 11.92
CA THR A 630 -17.76 42.54 12.87
C THR A 630 -18.59 43.60 12.16
N THR A 631 -19.61 44.13 12.83
CA THR A 631 -20.41 45.24 12.31
C THR A 631 -20.29 46.45 13.22
N ARG A 632 -20.85 47.59 12.80
CA ARG A 632 -20.93 48.79 13.66
C ARG A 632 -21.76 48.57 14.93
N LYS A 633 -22.51 47.46 15.04
CA LYS A 633 -23.33 47.10 16.19
C LYS A 633 -22.62 46.13 17.15
N THR A 634 -21.43 45.63 16.80
CA THR A 634 -20.64 44.78 17.68
C THR A 634 -20.15 45.63 18.86
N TYR A 635 -20.47 45.21 20.09
CA TYR A 635 -20.06 45.92 21.31
C TYR A 635 -18.89 45.21 22.01
N ASP A 636 -18.80 43.88 21.91
CA ASP A 636 -17.73 43.08 22.52
C ASP A 636 -16.60 42.78 21.51
N PRO A 637 -15.35 43.21 21.77
CA PRO A 637 -14.22 42.93 20.88
C PRO A 637 -13.84 41.44 20.80
N ALA A 638 -14.10 40.63 21.83
CA ALA A 638 -13.72 39.22 21.87
C ALA A 638 -14.73 38.31 21.15
N SER A 639 -16.00 38.74 21.05
CA SER A 639 -17.08 38.01 20.40
C SER A 639 -16.75 37.51 18.98
N ILE A 640 -15.94 38.26 18.21
CA ILE A 640 -15.52 37.85 16.86
C ILE A 640 -14.58 36.63 16.86
N LEU A 641 -13.76 36.46 17.91
CA LEU A 641 -12.89 35.30 18.08
C LEU A 641 -13.73 34.05 18.38
N ASN A 642 -14.77 34.20 19.20
CA ASN A 642 -15.73 33.13 19.49
C ASN A 642 -16.52 32.76 18.22
N ALA A 643 -16.92 33.74 17.41
CA ALA A 643 -17.58 33.51 16.12
C ALA A 643 -16.65 32.81 15.09
N ARG A 644 -15.36 33.15 15.07
CA ARG A 644 -14.34 32.44 14.28
C ARG A 644 -14.24 30.97 14.70
N ASP A 645 -14.24 30.71 15.99
CA ASP A 645 -14.11 29.35 16.51
C ASP A 645 -15.40 28.53 16.32
N LEU A 646 -16.57 29.19 16.35
CA LEU A 646 -17.86 28.62 15.93
C LEU A 646 -17.82 28.09 14.48
N ILE A 647 -17.39 28.91 13.51
CA ILE A 647 -17.34 28.47 12.10
C ILE A 647 -16.31 27.36 11.87
N LYS A 648 -15.20 27.36 12.63
CA LYS A 648 -14.23 26.24 12.61
C LYS A 648 -14.85 24.94 13.12
N LEU A 649 -15.62 24.97 14.21
CA LEU A 649 -16.30 23.80 14.76
C LEU A 649 -17.34 23.25 13.79
N LEU A 650 -18.12 24.12 13.14
CA LEU A 650 -19.09 23.76 12.12
C LEU A 650 -18.44 23.06 10.92
N ALA A 651 -17.26 23.55 10.48
CA ALA A 651 -16.46 22.94 9.42
C ALA A 651 -15.88 21.57 9.82
N ARG A 652 -15.69 21.32 11.13
CA ARG A 652 -15.26 20.03 11.70
C ARG A 652 -16.43 19.13 12.10
N SER A 653 -17.60 19.40 11.53
CA SER A 653 -18.83 18.61 11.68
C SER A 653 -19.44 18.55 13.08
N VAL A 654 -19.15 19.53 13.93
CA VAL A 654 -19.88 19.66 15.20
C VAL A 654 -21.33 20.09 14.89
N PRO A 655 -22.35 19.50 15.55
CA PRO A 655 -23.73 19.93 15.39
C PRO A 655 -23.92 21.38 15.83
N ALA A 656 -24.71 22.15 15.09
CA ALA A 656 -24.91 23.57 15.33
C ALA A 656 -25.43 23.91 16.75
N PRO A 657 -26.39 23.15 17.35
CA PRO A 657 -26.84 23.43 18.71
C PRO A 657 -25.75 23.29 19.77
N GLN A 658 -24.78 22.40 19.52
CA GLN A 658 -23.65 22.21 20.41
C GLN A 658 -22.57 23.26 20.17
N ALA A 659 -22.33 23.62 18.89
CA ALA A 659 -21.33 24.59 18.51
C ALA A 659 -21.65 26.01 19.03
N VAL A 660 -22.93 26.41 19.06
CA VAL A 660 -23.37 27.73 19.54
C VAL A 660 -22.98 28.01 21.00
N LYS A 661 -22.80 26.96 21.82
CA LYS A 661 -22.35 27.11 23.22
C LYS A 661 -20.97 27.75 23.35
N ILE A 662 -20.19 27.82 22.27
CA ILE A 662 -18.90 28.53 22.25
C ILE A 662 -19.05 30.05 22.40
N LEU A 663 -20.26 30.59 22.21
CA LEU A 663 -20.55 32.01 22.40
C LEU A 663 -20.82 32.36 23.88
N GLU A 664 -20.94 31.35 24.75
CA GLU A 664 -21.09 31.54 26.20
C GLU A 664 -19.70 31.68 26.83
N ASP A 665 -19.56 32.60 27.79
CA ASP A 665 -18.29 32.84 28.49
C ASP A 665 -17.83 31.60 29.28
N GLY A 666 -16.53 31.32 29.25
CA GLY A 666 -15.93 30.14 29.90
C GLY A 666 -15.99 28.83 29.09
N MET A 667 -16.61 28.84 27.91
CA MET A 667 -16.52 27.75 26.93
C MET A 667 -15.44 28.05 25.90
N ALA A 668 -14.45 27.18 25.78
CA ALA A 668 -13.42 27.25 24.75
C ALA A 668 -13.45 25.99 23.87
N CYS A 669 -12.77 26.06 22.72
CA CYS A 669 -12.62 24.92 21.84
C CYS A 669 -11.17 24.58 21.57
N ASP A 670 -10.90 23.30 21.31
CA ASP A 670 -9.60 22.82 20.89
C ASP A 670 -9.74 21.80 19.75
N VAL A 671 -8.91 21.95 18.72
CA VAL A 671 -8.90 21.06 17.54
C VAL A 671 -7.55 20.34 17.50
N ILE A 672 -7.52 19.13 18.07
CA ILE A 672 -6.30 18.33 18.21
C ILE A 672 -6.04 17.58 16.90
N LYS A 673 -4.90 17.88 16.25
CA LYS A 673 -4.48 17.22 15.02
C LYS A 673 -3.76 15.91 15.34
N ILE A 674 -4.43 14.78 15.06
CA ILE A 674 -3.86 13.44 15.28
C ILE A 674 -3.14 12.88 14.03
N ARG A 675 -3.26 13.57 12.88
CA ARG A 675 -2.56 13.20 11.64
C ARG A 675 -1.04 13.37 11.79
N GLY A 676 -0.28 12.32 11.47
CA GLY A 676 1.18 12.34 11.45
C GLY A 676 1.85 11.83 12.73
N MET A 677 1.09 11.64 13.82
CA MET A 677 1.60 11.02 15.05
C MET A 677 1.91 9.53 14.86
N VAL A 678 1.26 8.86 13.90
CA VAL A 678 1.45 7.44 13.58
C VAL A 678 1.73 7.28 12.09
N ARG A 679 2.79 6.54 11.73
CA ARG A 679 3.18 6.28 10.33
C ARG A 679 2.21 5.35 9.57
N ASN A 680 1.79 4.25 10.20
CA ASN A 680 0.97 3.23 9.56
C ASN A 680 -0.52 3.56 9.69
N LYS A 681 -1.26 3.51 8.57
CA LYS A 681 -2.71 3.80 8.52
C LYS A 681 -3.52 2.87 9.42
N GLU A 682 -3.24 1.58 9.42
CA GLU A 682 -3.95 0.61 10.28
C GLU A 682 -3.77 0.91 11.77
N ARG A 683 -2.53 1.22 12.18
CA ARG A 683 -2.22 1.57 13.57
C ARG A 683 -2.88 2.89 13.96
N PHE A 684 -2.95 3.85 13.04
CA PHE A 684 -3.68 5.10 13.24
C PHE A 684 -5.17 4.86 13.46
N VAL A 685 -5.82 4.04 12.61
CA VAL A 685 -7.24 3.70 12.76
C VAL A 685 -7.49 2.97 14.08
N LYS A 686 -6.65 1.99 14.44
CA LYS A 686 -6.77 1.26 15.72
C LYS A 686 -6.60 2.18 16.94
N ARG A 687 -5.64 3.10 16.94
CA ARG A 687 -5.44 4.07 18.03
C ARG A 687 -6.54 5.12 18.09
N ARG A 688 -7.05 5.58 16.94
CA ARG A 688 -8.22 6.47 16.89
C ARG A 688 -9.46 5.77 17.44
N GLN A 689 -9.73 4.53 17.02
CA GLN A 689 -10.85 3.73 17.51
C GLN A 689 -10.76 3.47 19.02
N ARG A 690 -9.54 3.34 19.55
CA ARG A 690 -9.30 3.22 20.99
C ARG A 690 -9.74 4.44 21.80
N ILE A 691 -9.63 5.66 21.23
CA ILE A 691 -10.13 6.90 21.85
C ILE A 691 -11.67 6.84 21.97
N LEU A 692 -12.35 6.36 20.93
CA LEU A 692 -13.81 6.15 20.99
C LEU A 692 -14.17 5.08 22.03
N GLY A 693 -13.44 3.97 22.02
CA GLY A 693 -13.74 2.79 22.82
C GLY A 693 -14.89 1.95 22.23
N PRO A 694 -15.16 0.77 22.82
CA PRO A 694 -16.27 -0.06 22.40
C PRO A 694 -17.59 0.69 22.65
N ASN A 695 -18.45 0.78 21.64
CA ASN A 695 -19.72 1.52 21.66
C ASN A 695 -19.61 2.99 22.11
N GLY A 696 -18.44 3.62 21.95
CA GLY A 696 -18.23 5.00 22.40
C GLY A 696 -18.10 5.18 23.92
N SER A 697 -17.98 4.09 24.69
CA SER A 697 -17.92 4.12 26.17
C SER A 697 -16.76 4.94 26.72
N THR A 698 -15.55 4.77 26.17
CA THR A 698 -14.36 5.54 26.58
C THR A 698 -14.55 7.02 26.31
N LEU A 699 -15.06 7.37 25.12
CA LEU A 699 -15.36 8.76 24.76
C LEU A 699 -16.38 9.35 25.72
N LYS A 700 -17.47 8.61 26.00
CA LYS A 700 -18.53 9.11 26.87
C LYS A 700 -18.07 9.26 28.32
N ALA A 701 -17.26 8.34 28.82
CA ALA A 701 -16.64 8.46 30.13
C ALA A 701 -15.74 9.70 30.21
N LEU A 702 -14.96 9.98 29.16
CA LEU A 702 -14.09 11.15 29.10
C LEU A 702 -14.90 12.46 29.06
N GLU A 703 -15.98 12.51 28.29
CA GLU A 703 -16.92 13.64 28.27
C GLU A 703 -17.52 13.92 29.66
N LEU A 704 -18.00 12.88 30.36
CA LEU A 704 -18.64 13.03 31.68
C LEU A 704 -17.64 13.43 32.77
N LEU A 705 -16.42 12.89 32.72
CA LEU A 705 -15.39 13.20 33.71
C LEU A 705 -14.86 14.62 33.57
N THR A 706 -14.63 15.06 32.33
CA THR A 706 -14.05 16.37 32.02
C THR A 706 -15.10 17.47 31.79
N GLN A 707 -16.40 17.12 31.75
CA GLN A 707 -17.50 18.01 31.38
C GLN A 707 -17.29 18.68 30.00
N THR A 708 -16.66 17.95 29.08
CA THR A 708 -16.41 18.41 27.71
C THR A 708 -17.32 17.70 26.71
N TYR A 709 -17.47 18.29 25.53
CA TYR A 709 -17.98 17.64 24.35
C TYR A 709 -16.83 17.24 23.44
N ILE A 710 -16.73 15.97 23.06
CA ILE A 710 -15.61 15.45 22.28
C ILE A 710 -16.13 14.77 21.02
N LEU A 711 -15.67 15.24 19.87
CA LEU A 711 -16.01 14.69 18.57
C LEU A 711 -14.73 14.22 17.86
N VAL A 712 -14.62 12.91 17.70
CA VAL A 712 -13.50 12.28 16.98
C VAL A 712 -13.91 12.03 15.53
N GLN A 713 -13.36 12.81 14.59
CA GLN A 713 -13.67 12.65 13.18
C GLN A 713 -12.45 12.77 12.27
N GLY A 714 -12.32 11.79 11.37
CA GLY A 714 -11.25 11.75 10.39
C GLY A 714 -9.87 11.76 11.03
N ASN A 715 -9.21 12.91 10.91
CA ASN A 715 -7.81 13.16 11.24
C ASN A 715 -7.61 14.15 12.40
N THR A 716 -8.70 14.57 13.03
CA THR A 716 -8.74 15.56 14.10
C THR A 716 -9.70 15.12 15.20
N VAL A 717 -9.44 15.57 16.43
CA VAL A 717 -10.37 15.45 17.55
C VAL A 717 -10.77 16.86 17.96
N SER A 718 -12.05 17.19 17.81
CA SER A 718 -12.61 18.47 18.23
C SER A 718 -13.13 18.35 19.66
N VAL A 719 -12.76 19.28 20.52
CA VAL A 719 -13.14 19.30 21.94
C VAL A 719 -13.73 20.67 22.26
N MET A 720 -14.80 20.70 23.06
CA MET A 720 -15.39 21.94 23.60
C MET A 720 -15.58 21.80 25.11
N GLY A 721 -15.21 22.83 25.88
CA GLY A 721 -15.35 22.85 27.34
C GLY A 721 -14.47 23.91 27.99
N GLY A 722 -14.34 23.86 29.32
CA GLY A 722 -13.49 24.81 30.05
C GLY A 722 -11.98 24.56 29.86
N TYR A 723 -11.16 25.60 30.02
CA TYR A 723 -9.71 25.55 29.74
C TYR A 723 -8.95 24.42 30.47
N LYS A 724 -9.26 24.18 31.75
CA LYS A 724 -8.64 23.10 32.54
C LYS A 724 -8.94 21.73 31.92
N SER A 725 -10.20 21.51 31.55
CA SER A 725 -10.67 20.27 30.93
C SER A 725 -10.11 20.03 29.53
N LEU A 726 -9.94 21.09 28.72
CA LEU A 726 -9.34 20.99 27.39
C LEU A 726 -7.89 20.50 27.46
N LYS A 727 -7.12 21.02 28.43
CA LYS A 727 -5.72 20.61 28.65
C LYS A 727 -5.61 19.14 29.04
N GLU A 728 -6.55 18.65 29.86
CA GLU A 728 -6.62 17.24 30.24
C GLU A 728 -6.94 16.36 29.03
N VAL A 729 -8.01 16.68 28.28
CA VAL A 729 -8.40 15.90 27.09
C VAL A 729 -7.29 15.88 26.04
N ARG A 730 -6.61 17.02 25.81
CA ARG A 730 -5.45 17.09 24.91
C ARG A 730 -4.37 16.10 25.30
N ARG A 731 -3.99 16.07 26.58
CA ARG A 731 -3.01 15.12 27.10
C ARG A 731 -3.46 13.67 26.87
N VAL A 732 -4.73 13.35 27.15
CA VAL A 732 -5.27 11.99 26.93
C VAL A 732 -5.21 11.57 25.46
N VAL A 733 -5.54 12.47 24.53
CA VAL A 733 -5.54 12.18 23.09
C VAL A 733 -4.10 11.99 22.56
N GLU A 734 -3.18 12.85 22.96
CA GLU A 734 -1.76 12.76 22.58
C GLU A 734 -1.11 11.47 23.15
N ASP A 735 -1.30 11.18 24.44
CA ASP A 735 -0.79 9.97 25.09
C ASP A 735 -1.41 8.69 24.47
N CYS A 736 -2.69 8.74 24.08
CA CYS A 736 -3.34 7.63 23.38
C CYS A 736 -2.71 7.38 22.01
N MET A 737 -2.36 8.44 21.27
CA MET A 737 -1.62 8.34 20.02
C MET A 737 -0.19 7.86 20.23
N ASP A 738 0.41 8.08 21.39
CA ASP A 738 1.72 7.56 21.82
C ASP A 738 1.69 6.16 22.46
N ASN A 739 0.63 5.40 22.19
CA ASN A 739 0.45 4.00 22.58
C ASN A 739 0.12 3.75 24.06
N ILE A 740 -0.22 4.78 24.83
CA ILE A 740 -0.81 4.61 26.16
C ILE A 740 -2.32 4.33 25.95
N HIS A 741 -2.94 3.52 26.81
CA HIS A 741 -4.38 3.26 26.67
C HIS A 741 -5.18 4.36 27.40
N PRO A 742 -6.21 4.98 26.79
CA PRO A 742 -6.93 6.11 27.37
C PRO A 742 -7.63 5.75 28.70
N ILE A 743 -7.97 4.47 28.88
CA ILE A 743 -8.53 3.96 30.16
C ILE A 743 -7.64 4.26 31.37
N TYR A 744 -6.32 4.38 31.20
CA TYR A 744 -5.43 4.73 32.30
C TYR A 744 -5.66 6.17 32.75
N HIS A 745 -5.84 7.09 31.81
CA HIS A 745 -6.20 8.47 32.14
C HIS A 745 -7.64 8.59 32.63
N VAL A 746 -8.57 7.77 32.12
CA VAL A 746 -9.93 7.73 32.68
C VAL A 746 -9.89 7.34 34.15
N LYS A 747 -9.12 6.31 34.53
CA LYS A 747 -8.92 5.92 35.94
C LYS A 747 -8.21 7.02 36.74
N GLU A 748 -7.19 7.65 36.17
CA GLU A 748 -6.49 8.80 36.77
C GLU A 748 -7.46 9.94 37.08
N LEU A 749 -8.34 10.30 36.13
CA LEU A 749 -9.34 11.35 36.27
C LEU A 749 -10.44 10.98 37.27
N MET A 750 -10.88 9.72 37.31
CA MET A 750 -11.81 9.24 38.34
C MET A 750 -11.22 9.41 39.74
N ILE A 751 -9.96 9.00 39.95
CA ILE A 751 -9.29 9.12 41.23
C ILE A 751 -9.08 10.59 41.61
N LYS A 752 -8.62 11.42 40.67
CA LYS A 752 -8.47 12.88 40.88
C LYS A 752 -9.78 13.54 41.28
N ARG A 753 -10.90 13.14 40.66
CA ARG A 753 -12.22 13.70 40.96
C ARG A 753 -12.72 13.30 42.34
N GLU A 754 -12.43 12.08 42.80
CA GLU A 754 -12.75 11.67 44.18
C GLU A 754 -11.85 12.37 45.19
N LEU A 755 -10.53 12.41 44.96
CA LEU A 755 -9.57 13.11 45.85
C LEU A 755 -9.86 14.62 45.95
N ALA A 756 -10.34 15.24 44.87
CA ALA A 756 -10.69 16.66 44.88
C ALA A 756 -11.93 17.00 45.75
N LYS A 757 -12.77 16.01 46.08
CA LYS A 757 -13.91 16.21 46.98
C LYS A 757 -13.45 16.36 48.43
N ASP A 758 -12.36 15.68 48.80
CA ASP A 758 -11.83 15.71 50.16
C ASP A 758 -11.10 17.04 50.41
N PRO A 759 -11.56 17.87 51.37
CA PRO A 759 -10.99 19.19 51.60
C PRO A 759 -9.56 19.14 52.17
N GLU A 760 -9.19 18.08 52.88
CA GLU A 760 -7.88 17.93 53.52
C GLU A 760 -6.75 17.64 52.51
N LEU A 761 -7.03 16.90 51.44
CA LEU A 761 -6.02 16.49 50.45
C LEU A 761 -5.84 17.49 49.30
N LYS A 762 -6.60 18.58 49.23
CA LYS A 762 -6.57 19.52 48.10
C LYS A 762 -5.20 20.15 47.82
N ASN A 763 -4.41 20.37 48.87
CA ASN A 763 -3.12 21.06 48.78
C ASN A 763 -1.93 20.09 48.73
N GLU A 764 -2.15 18.78 48.78
CA GLU A 764 -1.10 17.77 48.74
C GLU A 764 -0.85 17.24 47.32
N ASN A 765 0.38 16.78 47.04
CA ASN A 765 0.67 16.14 45.75
C ASN A 765 0.02 14.74 45.70
N TRP A 766 -0.89 14.56 44.74
CA TRP A 766 -1.65 13.32 44.54
C TRP A 766 -0.88 12.18 43.84
N ASP A 767 0.36 12.37 43.41
CA ASP A 767 1.16 11.35 42.68
C ASP A 767 1.18 9.98 43.41
N ARG A 768 1.17 9.98 44.75
CA ARG A 768 1.12 8.75 45.55
C ARG A 768 -0.14 7.91 45.31
N PHE A 769 -1.27 8.56 45.06
CA PHE A 769 -2.57 7.92 44.85
C PHE A 769 -2.84 7.63 43.37
N LEU A 770 -2.08 8.27 42.48
CA LEU A 770 -2.22 8.08 41.04
C LEU A 770 -1.60 6.75 40.59
N PRO A 771 -2.33 5.96 39.78
CA PRO A 771 -1.82 4.68 39.33
C PRO A 771 -0.75 4.89 38.24
N HIS A 772 0.52 4.78 38.62
CA HIS A 772 1.63 4.86 37.68
C HIS A 772 1.81 3.54 36.92
N PHE A 773 1.23 3.47 35.71
CA PHE A 773 1.44 2.34 34.81
C PHE A 773 2.81 2.45 34.12
N LYS A 774 3.85 1.92 34.77
CA LYS A 774 5.16 1.75 34.13
C LYS A 774 5.01 0.77 32.99
N LYS A 775 5.46 1.16 31.80
CA LYS A 775 5.68 0.24 30.67
C LYS A 775 6.62 -0.87 31.18
N ARG A 776 6.09 -2.07 31.46
CA ARG A 776 6.92 -3.25 31.72
C ARG A 776 7.61 -3.61 30.41
N ASN A 777 8.72 -2.94 30.10
CA ASN A 777 9.70 -3.44 29.15
C ASN A 777 10.37 -4.64 29.80
N LEU A 778 9.66 -5.77 29.89
CA LEU A 778 10.23 -7.08 30.20
C LEU A 778 11.05 -7.54 28.99
N SER A 779 12.13 -6.83 28.69
CA SER A 779 13.04 -7.22 27.64
C SER A 779 14.46 -6.77 27.96
N LYS A 780 14.98 -7.22 29.10
CA LYS A 780 16.35 -7.77 29.02
C LYS A 780 16.22 -9.14 28.37
N ARG A 781 15.90 -9.17 27.07
CA ARG A 781 16.02 -10.39 26.27
C ARG A 781 17.51 -10.73 26.36
N ARG A 782 17.86 -11.81 27.08
CA ARG A 782 19.24 -12.31 27.07
C ARG A 782 19.61 -12.53 25.62
N VAL A 783 20.59 -11.76 25.16
CA VAL A 783 21.13 -11.93 23.83
C VAL A 783 21.72 -13.34 23.78
N PRO A 784 21.29 -14.23 22.86
CA PRO A 784 21.88 -15.56 22.76
C PRO A 784 23.39 -15.43 22.50
N ARG A 785 24.19 -16.35 23.06
CA ARG A 785 25.66 -16.31 22.98
C ARG A 785 26.18 -16.30 21.54
N ASN A 786 25.38 -16.83 20.61
CA ASN A 786 25.54 -16.64 19.18
C ASN A 786 24.47 -15.68 18.64
N VAL A 787 24.83 -14.41 18.60
CA VAL A 787 24.18 -13.45 17.71
C VAL A 787 24.71 -13.74 16.32
N SER A 788 23.86 -14.27 15.43
CA SER A 788 24.16 -14.14 14.01
C SER A 788 24.10 -12.64 13.70
N ASP A 789 25.27 -12.03 13.63
CA ASP A 789 25.47 -10.64 13.27
C ASP A 789 24.64 -10.34 12.01
N LYS A 790 23.60 -9.51 12.15
CA LYS A 790 22.71 -9.15 11.04
C LYS A 790 23.44 -8.41 9.91
N SER A 791 24.69 -7.99 10.15
CA SER A 791 25.62 -7.47 9.15
C SER A 791 26.01 -8.49 8.07
N LYS A 792 25.77 -9.81 8.28
CA LYS A 792 26.17 -10.85 7.32
C LYS A 792 25.21 -11.09 6.15
N LYS A 793 23.99 -10.54 6.16
CA LYS A 793 23.10 -10.62 4.99
C LYS A 793 23.27 -9.36 4.14
N VAL A 794 24.39 -9.29 3.44
CA VAL A 794 24.65 -8.24 2.44
C VAL A 794 23.55 -8.34 1.39
N TYR A 795 22.82 -7.24 1.18
CA TYR A 795 21.80 -7.18 0.14
C TYR A 795 22.47 -7.36 -1.22
N THR A 796 22.20 -8.48 -1.88
CA THR A 796 22.51 -8.69 -3.29
C THR A 796 21.27 -8.36 -4.11
N PRO A 797 21.36 -7.48 -5.11
CA PRO A 797 20.25 -7.22 -6.04
C PRO A 797 19.99 -8.44 -6.95
N PHE A 798 20.91 -9.42 -6.98
CA PHE A 798 20.77 -10.65 -7.75
C PHE A 798 20.13 -11.74 -6.89
N PRO A 799 19.03 -12.37 -7.36
CA PRO A 799 18.49 -13.55 -6.69
C PRO A 799 19.50 -14.71 -6.79
N PRO A 800 19.51 -15.64 -5.83
CA PRO A 800 20.26 -16.88 -5.97
C PRO A 800 19.73 -17.68 -7.17
N PRO A 801 20.56 -18.52 -7.82
CA PRO A 801 20.08 -19.42 -8.85
C PRO A 801 18.99 -20.33 -8.29
N GLN A 802 17.98 -20.62 -9.10
CA GLN A 802 16.95 -21.58 -8.74
C GLN A 802 17.57 -22.98 -8.66
N GLU A 803 17.09 -23.81 -7.73
CA GLU A 803 17.45 -25.22 -7.71
C GLU A 803 16.95 -25.87 -9.01
N LYS A 804 17.86 -26.52 -9.74
CA LYS A 804 17.56 -27.18 -11.02
C LYS A 804 16.55 -28.30 -10.78
N SER A 805 15.58 -28.44 -11.68
CA SER A 805 14.62 -29.54 -11.59
C SER A 805 15.32 -30.89 -11.84
N LYS A 806 14.69 -32.00 -11.42
CA LYS A 806 15.20 -33.34 -11.75
C LYS A 806 15.35 -33.55 -13.25
N VAL A 807 14.51 -32.91 -14.06
CA VAL A 807 14.57 -32.96 -15.52
C VAL A 807 15.81 -32.25 -16.03
N ASP A 808 16.11 -31.04 -15.51
CA ASP A 808 17.31 -30.29 -15.89
C ASP A 808 18.58 -31.04 -15.50
N LEU A 809 18.61 -31.65 -14.31
CA LEU A 809 19.73 -32.49 -13.87
C LEU A 809 19.94 -33.71 -14.79
N GLN A 810 18.86 -34.31 -15.29
CA GLN A 810 18.93 -35.44 -16.23
C GLN A 810 19.33 -35.04 -17.65
N ILE A 811 18.94 -33.84 -18.07
CA ILE A 811 19.37 -33.27 -19.37
C ILE A 811 20.87 -32.95 -19.31
N GLU A 812 21.36 -32.38 -18.20
CA GLU A 812 22.77 -32.09 -17.98
C GLU A 812 23.63 -33.35 -17.87
N SER A 813 23.13 -34.43 -17.24
CA SER A 813 23.85 -35.70 -17.15
C SER A 813 23.82 -36.52 -18.44
N GLY A 814 23.03 -36.11 -19.44
CA GLY A 814 22.79 -36.85 -20.68
C GLY A 814 21.87 -38.08 -20.51
N GLU A 815 21.49 -38.41 -19.28
CA GLU A 815 20.60 -39.54 -18.97
C GLU A 815 19.19 -39.34 -19.52
N TYR A 816 18.75 -38.09 -19.70
CA TYR A 816 17.46 -37.79 -20.29
C TYR A 816 17.35 -38.29 -21.75
N PHE A 817 18.46 -38.26 -22.50
CA PHE A 817 18.48 -38.63 -23.92
C PHE A 817 18.68 -40.13 -24.15
N LEU A 818 19.10 -40.89 -23.14
CA LEU A 818 19.30 -42.33 -23.25
C LEU A 818 17.98 -43.09 -23.12
N ASN A 819 17.70 -43.97 -24.08
CA ASN A 819 16.60 -44.93 -24.00
C ASN A 819 16.83 -45.92 -22.83
N ASN A 820 15.77 -46.47 -22.24
CA ASN A 820 15.85 -47.39 -21.10
C ASN A 820 16.74 -48.61 -21.38
N ALA A 821 16.69 -49.16 -22.61
CA ALA A 821 17.57 -50.24 -23.02
C ALA A 821 19.06 -49.85 -23.03
N ALA A 822 19.38 -48.60 -23.37
CA ALA A 822 20.75 -48.09 -23.33
C ALA A 822 21.23 -47.88 -21.88
N LYS A 823 20.34 -47.41 -20.99
CA LYS A 823 20.62 -47.28 -19.55
C LYS A 823 20.90 -48.64 -18.90
N GLU A 824 20.16 -49.67 -19.27
CA GLU A 824 20.37 -51.04 -18.79
C GLU A 824 21.71 -51.62 -19.23
N ARG A 825 22.15 -51.37 -20.47
CA ARG A 825 23.48 -51.79 -20.94
C ARG A 825 24.60 -51.13 -20.15
N VAL A 826 24.55 -49.80 -19.98
CA VAL A 826 25.55 -49.05 -19.20
C VAL A 826 25.56 -49.52 -17.74
N ALA A 827 24.39 -49.83 -17.17
CA ALA A 827 24.30 -50.38 -15.82
C ALA A 827 24.87 -51.81 -15.73
N LYS A 828 24.71 -52.63 -16.77
CA LYS A 828 25.28 -53.98 -16.85
C LYS A 828 26.80 -53.94 -16.98
N GLU A 829 27.33 -53.09 -17.86
CA GLU A 829 28.78 -52.86 -18.01
C GLU A 829 29.40 -52.40 -16.69
N ARG A 830 28.81 -51.40 -16.02
CA ARG A 830 29.27 -50.96 -14.69
C ARG A 830 29.26 -52.08 -13.64
N ARG A 831 28.28 -53.00 -13.68
CA ARG A 831 28.23 -54.16 -12.78
C ARG A 831 29.31 -55.18 -13.12
N GLU A 832 29.56 -55.44 -14.39
CA GLU A 832 30.60 -56.35 -14.86
C GLU A 832 31.99 -55.84 -14.48
N ASP A 833 32.25 -54.54 -14.65
CA ASP A 833 33.52 -53.92 -14.27
C ASP A 833 33.72 -53.91 -12.75
N ALA A 834 32.68 -53.57 -11.97
CA ALA A 834 32.74 -53.67 -10.52
C ALA A 834 32.92 -55.13 -10.02
N MET A 835 32.41 -56.12 -10.75
CA MET A 835 32.65 -57.53 -10.46
C MET A 835 34.09 -57.94 -10.78
N LYS A 836 34.67 -57.45 -11.89
CA LYS A 836 36.09 -57.68 -12.23
C LYS A 836 37.01 -57.06 -11.18
N GLU A 837 36.79 -55.81 -10.79
CA GLU A 837 37.58 -55.14 -9.74
C GLU A 837 37.54 -55.92 -8.42
N LYS A 838 36.36 -56.37 -7.99
CA LYS A 838 36.22 -57.19 -6.77
C LYS A 838 36.90 -58.55 -6.90
N MET A 839 36.91 -59.14 -8.11
CA MET A 839 37.59 -60.40 -8.36
C MET A 839 39.11 -60.22 -8.29
N GLU A 840 39.65 -59.15 -8.87
CA GLU A 840 41.06 -58.78 -8.79
C GLU A 840 41.47 -58.46 -7.34
N GLU A 841 40.67 -57.70 -6.60
CA GLU A 841 40.93 -57.40 -5.20
C GLU A 841 40.94 -58.68 -4.34
N ARG A 842 40.01 -59.61 -4.59
CA ARG A 842 39.99 -60.93 -3.93
C ARG A 842 41.20 -61.77 -4.31
N LYS A 843 41.64 -61.72 -5.57
CA LYS A 843 42.84 -62.42 -6.03
C LYS A 843 44.09 -61.85 -5.34
N ARG A 844 44.24 -60.52 -5.29
CA ARG A 844 45.34 -59.84 -4.60
C ARG A 844 45.36 -60.17 -3.11
N LYS A 845 44.21 -60.10 -2.43
CA LYS A 845 44.09 -60.51 -1.01
C LYS A 845 44.43 -61.99 -0.80
N ARG A 846 44.14 -62.85 -1.77
CA ARG A 846 44.50 -64.27 -1.70
C ARG A 846 46.00 -64.46 -1.89
N GLU A 847 46.62 -63.77 -2.84
CA GLU A 847 48.08 -63.76 -3.07
C GLU A 847 48.84 -63.23 -1.84
N GLU A 848 48.38 -62.11 -1.26
CA GLU A 848 48.90 -61.56 0.00
C GLU A 848 48.83 -62.57 1.16
N ALA A 849 47.81 -63.44 1.20
CA ALA A 849 47.68 -64.48 2.23
C ALA A 849 48.58 -65.71 1.98
N PHE A 850 49.04 -65.94 0.75
CA PHE A 850 49.96 -67.04 0.40
C PHE A 850 51.44 -66.66 0.53
N GLU A 851 51.75 -65.37 0.59
CA GLU A 851 53.09 -64.89 0.94
C GLU A 851 53.29 -64.97 2.47
N ALA A 852 54.29 -65.76 2.89
CA ALA A 852 54.64 -65.87 4.31
C ALA A 852 55.09 -64.48 4.84
N PRO A 853 54.51 -63.99 5.95
CA PRO A 853 54.94 -62.74 6.57
C PRO A 853 56.43 -62.78 6.92
N LYS A 854 57.19 -61.75 6.55
CA LYS A 854 58.63 -61.65 6.87
C LYS A 854 58.81 -61.41 8.38
N GLU A 855 59.36 -62.37 9.10
CA GLU A 855 59.74 -62.23 10.52
C GLU A 855 61.16 -61.68 10.67
N GLU A 856 61.31 -60.55 11.38
CA GLU A 856 62.61 -60.01 11.80
C GLU A 856 62.96 -60.51 13.22
N ALA A 857 64.12 -61.17 13.36
CA ALA A 857 64.54 -61.83 14.59
C ALA A 857 65.00 -60.85 15.70
N GLU A 858 64.51 -61.05 16.94
CA GLU A 858 64.93 -60.31 18.14
C GLU A 858 66.36 -60.66 18.61
N VAL A 859 67.19 -59.64 18.89
CA VAL A 859 68.44 -59.78 19.67
C VAL A 859 68.34 -59.01 20.99
N LYS A 860 68.52 -59.74 22.10
CA LYS A 860 68.59 -59.25 23.49
C LYS A 860 69.98 -58.69 23.87
N LYS A 861 70.06 -57.57 24.62
CA LYS A 861 70.53 -57.48 26.04
C LYS A 861 71.05 -56.09 26.50
N LYS A 862 70.57 -55.73 27.71
CA LYS A 862 71.26 -55.17 28.91
C LYS A 862 71.44 -53.64 29.15
N LYS A 863 70.64 -53.20 30.14
CA LYS A 863 70.96 -52.51 31.43
C LYS A 863 71.48 -51.04 31.45
N LYS A 864 70.60 -50.19 32.03
CA LYS A 864 70.81 -49.30 33.20
C LYS A 864 71.21 -47.84 32.97
N ARG A 865 70.26 -46.90 33.21
CA ARG A 865 70.29 -45.90 34.30
C ARG A 865 68.95 -45.11 34.40
N LYS A 866 68.48 -44.95 35.66
CA LYS A 866 67.47 -43.98 36.18
C LYS A 866 67.88 -42.54 35.80
N SER A 867 67.07 -41.47 35.80
CA SER A 867 65.66 -41.13 36.08
C SER A 867 65.51 -39.64 35.69
N GLU A 868 64.28 -39.19 35.38
CA GLU A 868 63.75 -37.80 35.48
C GLU A 868 64.56 -36.65 34.84
N ASP A 869 63.99 -35.94 33.85
CA ASP A 869 63.19 -34.73 34.09
C ASP A 869 62.63 -34.12 32.78
N GLY A 870 61.73 -33.14 32.92
CA GLY A 870 60.87 -32.51 31.90
C GLY A 870 61.52 -31.93 30.63
N GLU A 871 60.71 -31.74 29.57
CA GLU A 871 60.26 -30.40 29.15
C GLU A 871 59.44 -30.35 27.84
N LYS A 872 58.39 -29.51 27.91
CA LYS A 872 57.87 -28.55 26.93
C LYS A 872 57.91 -28.89 25.42
N LYS A 873 56.71 -29.11 24.86
CA LYS A 873 56.38 -28.84 23.45
C LYS A 873 55.94 -27.38 23.27
N SER A 874 56.65 -26.65 22.41
CA SER A 874 56.12 -25.44 21.75
C SER A 874 56.08 -25.65 20.24
N LYS A 875 54.95 -25.27 19.65
CA LYS A 875 54.63 -25.34 18.21
C LYS A 875 55.35 -24.22 17.46
N LYS A 876 55.91 -24.51 16.29
CA LYS A 876 55.94 -23.53 15.18
C LYS A 876 55.92 -24.21 13.80
N ARG A 877 54.94 -23.72 13.03
CA ARG A 877 54.66 -23.77 11.59
C ARG A 877 55.82 -24.08 10.64
N LYS A 878 55.47 -24.73 9.52
CA LYS A 878 55.90 -24.30 8.19
C LYS A 878 54.87 -24.69 7.10
N SER A 879 54.58 -23.70 6.26
CA SER A 879 54.14 -23.78 4.86
C SER A 879 55.27 -24.41 4.01
N SER A 880 55.17 -24.77 2.73
CA SER A 880 54.33 -24.46 1.56
C SER A 880 54.64 -25.50 0.46
N GLU A 881 53.80 -25.55 -0.59
CA GLU A 881 54.15 -25.89 -2.01
C GLU A 881 54.69 -27.31 -2.30
N ASP A 882 54.52 -27.96 -3.45
CA ASP A 882 53.76 -27.80 -4.69
C ASP A 882 53.97 -29.12 -5.48
N VAL A 883 53.30 -29.25 -6.62
CA VAL A 883 53.64 -30.08 -7.80
C VAL A 883 53.03 -31.50 -7.86
N GLU A 884 51.88 -31.55 -8.55
CA GLU A 884 51.69 -32.12 -9.90
C GLU A 884 52.09 -33.58 -10.23
N MET A 885 51.22 -34.15 -11.07
CA MET A 885 51.39 -35.23 -12.06
C MET A 885 50.95 -36.67 -11.75
N ALA A 886 49.91 -37.02 -12.52
CA ALA A 886 49.81 -38.17 -13.43
C ALA A 886 49.54 -39.58 -12.85
N ALA A 887 48.34 -40.10 -13.12
CA ALA A 887 48.03 -40.85 -14.34
C ALA A 887 46.53 -40.76 -14.65
#